data_AF-A0A536FG64-F1
#
_entry.id   AF-A0A536FG64-F1
#
_cell.length_a   1.000
_cell.length_b   1.000
_cell.length_c   1.000
_cell.angle_alpha   90.00
_cell.angle_beta   90.00
_cell.angle_gamma   90.00
#
_symmetry.space_group_name_H-M   'P 1'
#
loop_
_entity.id
_entity.type
_entity.pdbx_description
1 polymer ?
#
loop_
_entity_poly.entity_id
_entity_poly.type
_entity_poly.pdbx_seq_one_letter_code
_entity_poly.pdbx_strand_id
1 'polypeptide(L)'
;MTVSTGEPETPVEPSVVGLARHLRVALVYGRDARHRVLLSRIALAASLDAVLAVAADDRGSLVEIAQAFRDASPDAVLIACDGRDVRRVAVALEALRLGCAFQRPRPTVHVVADARVGERLRPAANPFVLDVHADATAALVALRALRRSAQPDAALRDELVEDAARALVASTGSSGLVVDVTETTTSCVLARAVGGIESVHLTRAGIGASVDRILAEVGADGVRRWLPWPIDAPALLERIYNRARWPGALPASELALAIEMAVARETIAAAVRAAERASIDVSELRAAPNMLVTGRAAGFPRPAETLLVLVDGLQPTGVVTVWREPDDGRAERLGLVVTVWGRRAAKLAAVAASRRRTTAGPRPVAPKRGCVPREAPVVGWRYATWSADHPLPIGRVERAPVGDRVNAGDVIAAGLMLATPTRLSGARRLGLEPDDLDRVLRVPVGAEIPARTVIARTGRRFARAVTAPHDGRVLQITADGDLYLAPVVGRWVIRSTLDGSVTRSDDAVVTVEGSAWGLGGFAAYGPDAVGELLLAVDSPSGELSPGRLDVRIGGRIVIGGARVSAEALTRAHACGIAGIVGGAVPAAGLRVVYDDGALIGGFATREDRPTVLSLIGFGAAALPRELFGPLKALAGSRAAIHTATARLFVFAPSDAIETATTAPSIAIAADYGGVRVVTADCAAAGEAEFASGVRAQAVRCADEVFPAANVRRVDEPR
;
A
#
# COMPACT_ATOMS: atom_id res chain seq x y z
N MET A 1 18.99 -18.60 -9.81
CA MET A 1 18.48 -19.99 -9.81
C MET A 1 19.41 -20.92 -10.60
N THR A 2 20.41 -21.48 -9.91
CA THR A 2 21.09 -22.77 -10.20
C THR A 2 22.11 -22.97 -9.08
N VAL A 3 21.85 -23.87 -8.14
CA VAL A 3 22.91 -24.38 -7.26
C VAL A 3 23.67 -25.44 -8.06
N SER A 4 24.55 -25.00 -8.97
CA SER A 4 25.40 -25.91 -9.74
C SER A 4 26.69 -26.19 -8.98
N THR A 5 26.91 -27.46 -8.65
CA THR A 5 28.23 -28.02 -8.29
C THR A 5 28.95 -28.64 -9.50
N GLY A 6 28.55 -28.32 -10.74
CA GLY A 6 29.10 -28.86 -11.99
C GLY A 6 29.68 -27.79 -12.94
N GLU A 7 30.67 -28.20 -13.72
CA GLU A 7 31.39 -27.40 -14.73
C GLU A 7 30.49 -26.79 -15.84
N PRO A 8 30.97 -25.75 -16.57
CA PRO A 8 30.13 -24.73 -17.18
C PRO A 8 29.83 -25.00 -18.65
N GLU A 9 28.71 -25.65 -18.96
CA GLU A 9 28.22 -25.73 -20.35
C GLU A 9 26.71 -25.55 -20.42
N THR A 10 26.23 -24.32 -20.16
CA THR A 10 25.06 -23.70 -20.82
C THR A 10 24.75 -22.34 -20.16
N PRO A 11 24.57 -21.25 -20.93
CA PRO A 11 24.07 -20.00 -20.37
C PRO A 11 22.62 -20.20 -19.92
N VAL A 12 22.34 -19.95 -18.64
CA VAL A 12 20.97 -19.85 -18.13
C VAL A 12 20.31 -18.68 -18.84
N GLU A 13 19.22 -18.94 -19.57
CA GLU A 13 18.43 -17.88 -20.21
C GLU A 13 18.00 -16.86 -19.14
N PRO A 14 18.28 -15.56 -19.33
CA PRO A 14 17.86 -14.54 -18.38
C PRO A 14 16.33 -14.46 -18.39
N SER A 15 15.69 -15.12 -17.42
CA SER A 15 14.26 -15.00 -17.19
C SER A 15 13.99 -13.59 -16.69
N VAL A 16 13.30 -12.78 -17.50
CA VAL A 16 12.85 -11.46 -17.08
C VAL A 16 11.78 -11.66 -16.00
N VAL A 17 12.12 -11.37 -14.75
CA VAL A 17 11.14 -11.29 -13.67
C VAL A 17 10.25 -10.09 -13.95
N GLY A 18 9.02 -10.33 -14.39
CA GLY A 18 8.10 -9.24 -14.70
C GLY A 18 7.63 -8.53 -13.44
N LEU A 19 7.19 -7.28 -13.60
CA LEU A 19 6.52 -6.51 -12.56
C LEU A 19 5.09 -7.05 -12.40
N ALA A 20 4.97 -8.21 -11.77
CA ALA A 20 3.70 -8.85 -11.52
C ALA A 20 2.76 -7.89 -10.77
N ARG A 21 1.51 -7.78 -11.22
CA ARG A 21 0.53 -6.92 -10.56
C ARG A 21 0.34 -7.39 -9.12
N HIS A 22 0.49 -6.49 -8.14
CA HIS A 22 0.02 -6.73 -6.78
C HIS A 22 -1.50 -6.69 -6.80
N LEU A 23 -2.14 -7.81 -6.48
CA LEU A 23 -3.59 -7.89 -6.43
C LEU A 23 -4.05 -7.66 -4.99
N ARG A 24 -4.95 -6.69 -4.81
CA ARG A 24 -5.72 -6.48 -3.59
C ARG A 24 -6.83 -7.52 -3.53
N VAL A 25 -6.89 -8.33 -2.48
CA VAL A 25 -7.91 -9.36 -2.32
C VAL A 25 -8.75 -9.13 -1.07
N ALA A 26 -10.06 -9.28 -1.20
CA ALA A 26 -10.95 -9.39 -0.05
C ALA A 26 -11.24 -10.87 0.24
N LEU A 27 -11.16 -11.27 1.51
CA LEU A 27 -11.42 -12.63 1.96
C LEU A 27 -12.83 -12.70 2.55
N VAL A 28 -13.70 -13.55 2.00
CA VAL A 28 -15.05 -13.79 2.53
C VAL A 28 -15.16 -15.23 2.97
N TYR A 29 -15.40 -15.50 4.25
CA TYR A 29 -15.35 -16.87 4.77
C TYR A 29 -16.59 -17.24 5.56
N GLY A 30 -16.96 -18.53 5.50
CA GLY A 30 -18.03 -19.14 6.31
C GLY A 30 -17.72 -19.13 7.80
N ARG A 31 -18.60 -19.74 8.59
CA ARG A 31 -18.46 -19.76 10.07
C ARG A 31 -17.40 -20.72 10.57
N ASP A 32 -16.96 -21.68 9.76
CA ASP A 32 -15.87 -22.58 10.13
C ASP A 32 -14.55 -21.81 10.08
N ALA A 33 -13.82 -21.79 11.20
CA ALA A 33 -12.50 -21.17 11.30
C ALA A 33 -11.51 -21.70 10.24
N ARG A 34 -11.71 -22.94 9.77
CA ARG A 34 -10.91 -23.55 8.68
C ARG A 34 -11.04 -22.79 7.37
N HIS A 35 -12.19 -22.18 7.07
CA HIS A 35 -12.36 -21.38 5.85
C HIS A 35 -11.43 -20.17 5.87
N ARG A 36 -11.36 -19.44 6.99
CA ARG A 36 -10.44 -18.30 7.13
C ARG A 36 -8.98 -18.70 6.95
N VAL A 37 -8.57 -19.82 7.57
CA VAL A 37 -7.21 -20.35 7.47
C VAL A 37 -6.89 -20.74 6.03
N LEU A 38 -7.79 -21.47 5.36
CA LEU A 38 -7.67 -21.87 3.95
C LEU A 38 -7.45 -20.65 3.05
N LEU A 39 -8.30 -19.62 3.18
CA LEU A 39 -8.20 -18.41 2.37
C LEU A 39 -6.91 -17.65 2.64
N SER A 40 -6.47 -17.59 3.90
CA SER A 40 -5.21 -16.93 4.29
C SER A 40 -4.01 -17.65 3.67
N ARG A 41 -3.99 -18.99 3.68
CA ARG A 41 -2.93 -19.80 3.04
C ARG A 41 -2.89 -19.59 1.53
N ILE A 42 -4.04 -19.57 0.86
CA ILE A 42 -4.10 -19.30 -0.59
C ILE A 42 -3.59 -17.88 -0.88
N ALA A 43 -4.01 -16.88 -0.11
CA ALA A 43 -3.57 -15.49 -0.30
C ALA A 43 -2.06 -15.33 -0.11
N LEU A 44 -1.48 -15.98 0.90
CA LEU A 44 -0.04 -15.97 1.16
C LEU A 44 0.74 -16.71 0.06
N ALA A 45 0.28 -17.87 -0.40
CA ALA A 45 0.95 -18.62 -1.46
C ALA A 45 0.85 -17.90 -2.82
N ALA A 46 -0.27 -17.24 -3.10
CA ALA A 46 -0.48 -16.49 -4.34
C ALA A 46 0.17 -15.09 -4.34
N SER A 47 0.81 -14.68 -3.24
CA SER A 47 1.37 -13.34 -3.03
C SER A 47 0.33 -12.24 -3.29
N LEU A 48 -0.81 -12.34 -2.59
CA LEU A 48 -1.91 -11.36 -2.64
C LEU A 48 -1.85 -10.41 -1.45
N ASP A 49 -2.30 -9.17 -1.65
CA ASP A 49 -2.49 -8.20 -0.58
C ASP A 49 -3.90 -8.33 0.00
N ALA A 50 -4.04 -9.04 1.13
CA ALA A 50 -5.32 -9.20 1.80
C ALA A 50 -5.74 -7.89 2.48
N VAL A 51 -6.60 -7.12 1.80
CA VAL A 51 -7.00 -5.75 2.19
C VAL A 51 -8.29 -5.70 3.02
N LEU A 52 -9.10 -6.77 2.98
CA LEU A 52 -10.36 -6.86 3.71
C LEU A 52 -10.66 -8.32 4.06
N ALA A 53 -11.25 -8.55 5.22
CA ALA A 53 -11.70 -9.86 5.66
C ALA A 53 -13.13 -9.74 6.22
N VAL A 54 -14.10 -10.42 5.58
CA VAL A 54 -15.52 -10.39 5.95
C VAL A 54 -15.95 -11.79 6.36
N ALA A 55 -16.40 -11.95 7.60
CA ALA A 55 -16.96 -13.22 8.06
C ALA A 55 -18.43 -13.34 7.63
N ALA A 56 -18.91 -14.55 7.36
CA ALA A 56 -20.31 -14.77 7.00
C ALA A 56 -21.28 -14.40 8.14
N ASP A 57 -20.83 -14.42 9.39
CA ASP A 57 -21.61 -13.98 10.56
C ASP A 57 -21.29 -12.56 11.02
N ASP A 58 -20.62 -11.77 10.18
CA ASP A 58 -20.37 -10.36 10.44
C ASP A 58 -21.69 -9.64 10.74
N ARG A 59 -21.70 -8.91 11.86
CA ARG A 59 -22.86 -8.18 12.37
C ARG A 59 -22.92 -6.76 11.80
N GLY A 60 -21.90 -6.35 11.05
CA GLY A 60 -21.92 -5.12 10.27
C GLY A 60 -23.10 -5.08 9.32
N SER A 61 -23.61 -3.89 9.11
CA SER A 61 -24.66 -3.68 8.12
C SER A 61 -24.11 -3.81 6.70
N LEU A 62 -24.96 -4.13 5.73
CA LEU A 62 -24.44 -4.24 4.35
C LEU A 62 -23.96 -2.90 3.77
N VAL A 63 -24.34 -1.74 4.32
CA VAL A 63 -23.72 -0.45 3.92
C VAL A 63 -22.31 -0.31 4.48
N GLU A 64 -22.07 -0.70 5.73
CA GLU A 64 -20.72 -0.69 6.31
C GLU A 64 -19.82 -1.68 5.60
N ILE A 65 -20.29 -2.90 5.34
CA ILE A 65 -19.54 -3.90 4.59
C ILE A 65 -19.29 -3.42 3.15
N ALA A 66 -20.29 -2.81 2.49
CA ALA A 66 -20.13 -2.27 1.15
C ALA A 66 -19.14 -1.09 1.11
N GLN A 67 -19.16 -0.23 2.12
CA GLN A 67 -18.21 0.87 2.25
C GLN A 67 -16.80 0.32 2.48
N ALA A 68 -16.65 -0.69 3.34
CA ALA A 68 -15.39 -1.39 3.53
C ALA A 68 -14.88 -2.03 2.22
N PHE A 69 -15.75 -2.65 1.41
CA PHE A 69 -15.39 -3.14 0.08
C PHE A 69 -14.97 -2.00 -0.86
N ARG A 70 -15.68 -0.87 -0.86
CA ARG A 70 -15.35 0.30 -1.69
C ARG A 70 -13.99 0.88 -1.32
N ASP A 71 -13.72 1.06 -0.03
CA ASP A 71 -12.46 1.60 0.48
C ASP A 71 -11.29 0.63 0.26
N ALA A 72 -11.56 -0.68 0.45
CA ALA A 72 -10.61 -1.74 0.16
C ALA A 72 -10.37 -1.92 -1.35
N SER A 73 -11.26 -1.42 -2.23
CA SER A 73 -11.19 -1.48 -3.69
C SER A 73 -10.49 -2.75 -4.22
N PRO A 74 -11.00 -3.95 -3.88
CA PRO A 74 -10.31 -5.20 -4.18
C PRO A 74 -10.26 -5.48 -5.68
N ASP A 75 -9.17 -6.05 -6.17
CA ASP A 75 -9.05 -6.57 -7.52
C ASP A 75 -9.72 -7.95 -7.66
N ALA A 76 -9.78 -8.72 -6.58
CA ALA A 76 -10.42 -10.02 -6.51
C ALA A 76 -11.06 -10.26 -5.13
N VAL A 77 -12.05 -11.15 -5.08
CA VAL A 77 -12.68 -11.62 -3.84
C VAL A 77 -12.54 -13.13 -3.77
N LEU A 78 -11.92 -13.62 -2.70
CA LEU A 78 -11.73 -15.04 -2.45
C LEU A 78 -12.73 -15.52 -1.40
N ILE A 79 -13.46 -16.59 -1.71
CA ILE A 79 -14.58 -17.08 -0.89
C ILE A 79 -14.37 -18.55 -0.53
N ALA A 80 -14.54 -18.91 0.73
CA ALA A 80 -14.65 -20.30 1.17
C ALA A 80 -15.81 -20.44 2.15
N CYS A 81 -16.76 -21.32 1.86
CA CYS A 81 -17.94 -21.52 2.71
C CYS A 81 -18.61 -22.86 2.45
N ASP A 82 -19.39 -23.34 3.41
CA ASP A 82 -20.23 -24.52 3.25
C ASP A 82 -21.62 -24.16 2.72
N GLY A 83 -22.37 -25.18 2.27
CA GLY A 83 -23.74 -25.00 1.75
C GLY A 83 -24.73 -24.34 2.72
N ARG A 84 -24.46 -24.37 4.03
CA ARG A 84 -25.28 -23.72 5.08
C ARG A 84 -25.03 -22.22 5.22
N ASP A 85 -23.90 -21.74 4.72
CA ASP A 85 -23.48 -20.33 4.84
C ASP A 85 -23.75 -19.53 3.56
N VAL A 86 -24.20 -20.18 2.48
CA VAL A 86 -24.51 -19.55 1.17
C VAL A 86 -25.37 -18.29 1.27
N ARG A 87 -26.47 -18.33 2.05
CA ARG A 87 -27.35 -17.15 2.21
C ARG A 87 -26.62 -15.97 2.85
N ARG A 88 -25.70 -16.22 3.76
CA ARG A 88 -24.94 -15.18 4.46
C ARG A 88 -23.80 -14.63 3.60
N VAL A 89 -23.09 -15.51 2.91
CA VAL A 89 -22.08 -15.10 1.93
C VAL A 89 -22.70 -14.32 0.77
N ALA A 90 -23.94 -14.64 0.37
CA ALA A 90 -24.68 -13.85 -0.61
C ALA A 90 -24.88 -12.38 -0.16
N VAL A 91 -25.08 -12.12 1.14
CA VAL A 91 -25.13 -10.74 1.66
C VAL A 91 -23.79 -10.03 1.48
N ALA A 92 -22.66 -10.71 1.73
CA ALA A 92 -21.34 -10.12 1.46
C ALA A 92 -21.13 -9.82 -0.04
N LEU A 93 -21.65 -10.66 -0.95
CA LEU A 93 -21.63 -10.42 -2.39
C LEU A 93 -22.56 -9.27 -2.81
N GLU A 94 -23.71 -9.12 -2.17
CA GLU A 94 -24.57 -7.96 -2.36
C GLU A 94 -23.89 -6.66 -1.88
N ALA A 95 -23.16 -6.73 -0.76
CA ALA A 95 -22.36 -5.62 -0.26
C ALA A 95 -21.22 -5.27 -1.22
N LEU A 96 -20.52 -6.27 -1.76
CA LEU A 96 -19.53 -6.10 -2.83
C LEU A 96 -20.15 -5.43 -4.05
N ARG A 97 -21.36 -5.84 -4.45
CA ARG A 97 -22.08 -5.22 -5.58
C ARG A 97 -22.37 -3.75 -5.31
N LEU A 98 -22.86 -3.41 -4.12
CA LEU A 98 -23.12 -2.03 -3.72
C LEU A 98 -21.84 -1.18 -3.65
N GLY A 99 -20.75 -1.76 -3.14
CA GLY A 99 -19.46 -1.10 -2.99
C GLY A 99 -18.71 -0.91 -4.30
N CYS A 100 -18.72 -1.93 -5.17
CA CYS A 100 -17.76 -2.10 -6.25
C CYS A 100 -18.36 -2.35 -7.66
N ALA A 101 -19.68 -2.32 -7.88
CA ALA A 101 -20.25 -2.55 -9.23
C ALA A 101 -19.77 -1.56 -10.31
N PHE A 102 -19.42 -0.35 -9.89
CA PHE A 102 -18.90 0.72 -10.75
C PHE A 102 -17.37 0.81 -10.74
N GLN A 103 -16.69 -0.01 -9.94
CA GLN A 103 -15.23 -0.11 -9.98
C GLN A 103 -14.77 -0.58 -11.36
N ARG A 104 -13.65 -0.01 -11.84
CA ARG A 104 -13.04 -0.35 -13.13
C ARG A 104 -11.52 -0.54 -12.96
N PRO A 105 -10.96 -1.73 -13.22
CA PRO A 105 -11.66 -2.98 -13.56
C PRO A 105 -12.54 -3.48 -12.41
N ARG A 106 -13.56 -4.27 -12.73
CA ARG A 106 -14.42 -4.91 -11.72
C ARG A 106 -13.64 -6.03 -10.99
N PRO A 107 -13.91 -6.27 -9.70
CA PRO A 107 -13.38 -7.42 -9.00
C PRO A 107 -13.82 -8.74 -9.65
N THR A 108 -12.93 -9.74 -9.69
CA THR A 108 -13.29 -11.13 -9.99
C THR A 108 -13.57 -11.90 -8.70
N VAL A 109 -14.51 -12.84 -8.73
CA VAL A 109 -14.91 -13.63 -7.56
C VAL A 109 -14.41 -15.07 -7.73
N HIS A 110 -13.61 -15.55 -6.78
CA HIS A 110 -13.04 -16.89 -6.76
C HIS A 110 -13.60 -17.66 -5.56
N VAL A 111 -14.34 -18.74 -5.80
CA VAL A 111 -14.97 -19.55 -4.75
C VAL A 111 -14.25 -20.88 -4.63
N VAL A 112 -13.72 -21.20 -3.45
CA VAL A 112 -13.14 -22.51 -3.11
C VAL A 112 -14.17 -23.30 -2.31
N ALA A 113 -14.99 -24.06 -3.02
CA ALA A 113 -16.07 -24.86 -2.46
C ALA A 113 -16.58 -25.89 -3.48
N ASP A 114 -17.48 -26.78 -3.06
CA ASP A 114 -18.21 -27.67 -3.97
C ASP A 114 -18.92 -26.88 -5.09
N ALA A 115 -18.95 -27.43 -6.31
CA ALA A 115 -19.58 -26.80 -7.48
C ALA A 115 -21.04 -26.36 -7.21
N ARG A 116 -21.81 -27.16 -6.44
CA ARG A 116 -23.19 -26.83 -6.06
C ARG A 116 -23.29 -25.58 -5.18
N VAL A 117 -22.29 -25.32 -4.33
CA VAL A 117 -22.22 -24.11 -3.50
C VAL A 117 -21.94 -22.91 -4.39
N GLY A 118 -20.98 -23.03 -5.30
CA GLY A 118 -20.65 -21.98 -6.28
C GLY A 118 -21.83 -21.56 -7.15
N GLU A 119 -22.57 -22.52 -7.71
CA GLU A 119 -23.76 -22.21 -8.54
C GLU A 119 -24.87 -21.50 -7.76
N ARG A 120 -25.03 -21.79 -6.46
CA ARG A 120 -25.99 -21.08 -5.60
C ARG A 120 -25.56 -19.64 -5.28
N LEU A 121 -24.27 -19.32 -5.36
CA LEU A 121 -23.74 -17.97 -5.14
C LEU A 121 -23.74 -17.11 -6.42
N ARG A 122 -23.76 -17.74 -7.60
CA ARG A 122 -23.70 -17.07 -8.91
C ARG A 122 -24.73 -15.94 -9.09
N PRO A 123 -25.99 -16.06 -8.65
CA PRO A 123 -26.95 -14.95 -8.74
C PRO A 123 -26.54 -13.71 -7.93
N ALA A 124 -26.02 -13.90 -6.72
CA ALA A 124 -25.59 -12.81 -5.84
C ALA A 124 -24.28 -12.16 -6.32
N ALA A 125 -23.44 -12.91 -7.05
CA ALA A 125 -22.19 -12.41 -7.60
C ALA A 125 -22.38 -11.55 -8.86
N ASN A 126 -23.53 -11.57 -9.54
CA ASN A 126 -23.77 -10.74 -10.72
C ASN A 126 -23.68 -9.24 -10.33
N PRO A 127 -22.85 -8.40 -11.00
CA PRO A 127 -22.27 -8.58 -12.33
C PRO A 127 -20.77 -8.88 -12.38
N PHE A 128 -20.22 -9.47 -11.32
CA PHE A 128 -18.84 -9.91 -11.26
C PHE A 128 -18.68 -11.29 -11.91
N VAL A 129 -17.52 -11.52 -12.52
CA VAL A 129 -17.15 -12.85 -13.02
C VAL A 129 -16.91 -13.74 -11.81
N LEU A 130 -17.56 -14.90 -11.76
CA LEU A 130 -17.42 -15.88 -10.68
C LEU A 130 -16.86 -17.20 -11.21
N ASP A 131 -15.71 -17.58 -10.67
CA ASP A 131 -14.99 -18.82 -10.91
C ASP A 131 -15.03 -19.71 -9.67
N VAL A 132 -15.38 -20.99 -9.86
CA VAL A 132 -15.43 -21.99 -8.78
C VAL A 132 -14.25 -22.94 -8.92
N HIS A 133 -13.51 -23.11 -7.83
CA HIS A 133 -12.29 -23.91 -7.76
C HIS A 133 -12.53 -25.15 -6.89
N ALA A 134 -12.13 -26.31 -7.40
CA ALA A 134 -12.29 -27.58 -6.69
C ALA A 134 -11.45 -27.66 -5.40
N ASP A 135 -10.28 -27.01 -5.40
CA ASP A 135 -9.35 -26.99 -4.28
C ASP A 135 -8.49 -25.71 -4.26
N ALA A 136 -7.64 -25.61 -3.23
CA ALA A 136 -6.72 -24.49 -3.04
C ALA A 136 -5.69 -24.34 -4.17
N THR A 137 -5.26 -25.45 -4.79
CA THR A 137 -4.25 -25.47 -5.84
C THR A 137 -4.81 -24.86 -7.13
N ALA A 138 -6.03 -25.24 -7.51
CA ALA A 138 -6.73 -24.66 -8.66
C ALA A 138 -6.93 -23.14 -8.48
N ALA A 139 -7.35 -22.72 -7.28
CA ALA A 139 -7.50 -21.31 -6.95
C ALA A 139 -6.16 -20.55 -7.03
N LEU A 140 -5.08 -21.12 -6.48
CA LEU A 140 -3.73 -20.56 -6.54
C LEU A 140 -3.27 -20.33 -7.99
N VAL A 141 -3.45 -21.32 -8.86
CA VAL A 141 -3.09 -21.21 -10.29
C VAL A 141 -3.88 -20.09 -10.97
N ALA A 142 -5.19 -20.02 -10.75
CA ALA A 142 -6.04 -18.98 -11.33
C ALA A 142 -5.65 -17.57 -10.86
N LEU A 143 -5.35 -17.39 -9.57
CA LEU A 143 -4.94 -16.11 -8.99
C LEU A 143 -3.56 -15.67 -9.49
N ARG A 144 -2.61 -16.60 -9.65
CA ARG A 144 -1.31 -16.34 -10.27
C ARG A 144 -1.44 -16.01 -11.76
N ALA A 145 -2.37 -16.63 -12.49
CA ALA A 145 -2.68 -16.26 -13.86
C ALA A 145 -3.25 -14.83 -13.95
N LEU A 146 -4.12 -14.45 -13.01
CA LEU A 146 -4.65 -13.08 -12.92
C LEU A 146 -3.55 -12.04 -12.67
N ARG A 147 -2.52 -12.36 -11.87
CA ARG A 147 -1.34 -11.49 -11.67
C ARG A 147 -0.52 -11.30 -12.93
N ARG A 148 -0.51 -12.29 -13.83
CA ARG A 148 0.17 -12.25 -15.12
C ARG A 148 -0.66 -11.59 -16.23
N SER A 149 -1.89 -11.13 -15.98
CA SER A 149 -2.77 -10.65 -17.05
C SER A 149 -2.18 -9.52 -17.90
N ALA A 150 -1.24 -8.74 -17.35
CA ALA A 150 -0.52 -7.69 -18.07
C ALA A 150 0.74 -8.20 -18.79
N GLN A 151 1.33 -9.31 -18.34
CA GLN A 151 2.56 -9.91 -18.87
C GLN A 151 2.46 -11.45 -18.74
N PRO A 152 1.82 -12.14 -19.69
CA PRO A 152 1.53 -13.58 -19.60
C PRO A 152 2.78 -14.46 -19.43
N ASP A 153 3.90 -14.06 -20.02
CA ASP A 153 5.16 -14.82 -20.01
C ASP A 153 6.10 -14.42 -18.85
N ALA A 154 5.67 -13.50 -17.98
CA ALA A 154 6.50 -13.06 -16.85
C ALA A 154 6.61 -14.16 -15.77
N ALA A 155 7.85 -14.47 -15.39
CA ALA A 155 8.11 -15.27 -14.20
C ALA A 155 7.73 -14.47 -12.95
N LEU A 156 6.94 -15.09 -12.06
CA LEU A 156 6.59 -14.51 -10.77
C LEU A 156 7.73 -14.78 -9.78
N ARG A 157 8.22 -13.75 -9.07
CA ARG A 157 9.30 -13.93 -8.10
C ARG A 157 8.95 -14.96 -7.02
N ASP A 158 7.69 -14.98 -6.57
CA ASP A 158 7.20 -15.97 -5.62
C ASP A 158 7.40 -17.41 -6.11
N GLU A 159 7.11 -17.69 -7.38
CA GLU A 159 7.36 -19.01 -7.98
C GLU A 159 8.85 -19.33 -8.08
N LEU A 160 9.69 -18.33 -8.41
CA LEU A 160 11.14 -18.51 -8.44
C LEU A 160 11.70 -18.85 -7.05
N VAL A 161 11.14 -18.27 -5.99
CA VAL A 161 11.51 -18.59 -4.60
C VAL A 161 11.04 -19.99 -4.22
N GLU A 162 9.85 -20.41 -4.67
CA GLU A 162 9.36 -21.79 -4.48
C GLU A 162 10.24 -22.82 -5.19
N ASP A 163 10.64 -22.53 -6.43
CA ASP A 163 11.55 -23.37 -7.20
C ASP A 163 12.94 -23.43 -6.55
N ALA A 164 13.44 -22.32 -6.01
CA ALA A 164 14.67 -22.29 -5.24
C ALA A 164 14.58 -23.18 -3.98
N ALA A 165 13.43 -23.20 -3.29
CA ALA A 165 13.22 -24.09 -2.14
C ALA A 165 13.24 -25.56 -2.55
N ARG A 166 12.61 -25.92 -3.68
CA ARG A 166 12.66 -27.28 -4.23
C ARG A 166 14.09 -27.66 -4.65
N ALA A 167 14.83 -26.74 -5.26
CA ALA A 167 16.23 -26.95 -5.64
C ALA A 167 17.15 -27.14 -4.42
N LEU A 168 16.89 -26.41 -3.33
CA LEU A 168 17.61 -26.58 -2.06
C LEU A 168 17.38 -27.98 -1.47
N VAL A 169 16.14 -28.48 -1.49
CA VAL A 169 15.83 -29.86 -1.07
C VAL A 169 16.53 -30.88 -1.96
N ALA A 170 16.48 -30.70 -3.28
CA ALA A 170 17.11 -31.61 -4.25
C ALA A 170 18.63 -31.69 -4.07
N SER A 171 19.28 -30.57 -3.76
CA SER A 171 20.74 -30.51 -3.57
C SER A 171 21.21 -31.00 -2.21
N THR A 172 20.39 -30.86 -1.16
CA THR A 172 20.78 -31.20 0.22
C THR A 172 20.22 -32.52 0.73
N GLY A 173 19.23 -33.10 0.03
CA GLY A 173 18.55 -34.33 0.44
C GLY A 173 17.72 -34.20 1.73
N SER A 174 17.46 -32.98 2.20
CA SER A 174 16.69 -32.70 3.42
C SER A 174 15.81 -31.48 3.24
N SER A 175 14.84 -31.27 4.14
CA SER A 175 13.94 -30.10 4.07
C SER A 175 14.74 -28.79 4.05
N GLY A 176 14.25 -27.81 3.29
CA GLY A 176 14.93 -26.54 3.07
C GLY A 176 13.98 -25.37 3.19
N LEU A 177 14.46 -24.28 3.77
CA LEU A 177 13.74 -23.01 3.87
C LEU A 177 14.44 -21.94 3.04
N VAL A 178 13.71 -21.26 2.17
CA VAL A 178 14.18 -20.04 1.48
C VAL A 178 13.55 -18.82 2.12
N VAL A 179 14.39 -17.86 2.51
CA VAL A 179 14.00 -16.54 3.00
C VAL A 179 14.41 -15.50 1.96
N ASP A 180 13.44 -14.91 1.28
CA ASP A 180 13.66 -13.85 0.29
C ASP A 180 13.19 -12.51 0.88
N VAL A 181 14.06 -11.51 0.94
CA VAL A 181 13.68 -10.16 1.39
C VAL A 181 14.00 -9.18 0.28
N THR A 182 12.98 -8.55 -0.28
CA THR A 182 13.11 -7.56 -1.36
C THR A 182 12.70 -6.16 -0.87
N GLU A 183 12.66 -5.19 -1.78
CA GLU A 183 12.15 -3.85 -1.46
C GLU A 183 10.63 -3.83 -1.19
N THR A 184 9.88 -4.80 -1.71
CA THR A 184 8.40 -4.80 -1.68
C THR A 184 7.78 -6.05 -1.03
N THR A 185 8.52 -7.15 -0.98
CA THR A 185 8.03 -8.46 -0.51
C THR A 185 9.02 -9.13 0.42
N THR A 186 8.50 -9.90 1.38
CA THR A 186 9.29 -10.86 2.15
C THR A 186 8.64 -12.23 2.04
N SER A 187 9.43 -13.22 1.63
CA SER A 187 8.96 -14.60 1.46
C SER A 187 9.68 -15.55 2.41
N CYS A 188 8.94 -16.49 2.99
CA CYS A 188 9.47 -17.66 3.70
C CYS A 188 8.82 -18.90 3.08
N VAL A 189 9.63 -19.73 2.41
CA VAL A 189 9.14 -20.90 1.70
C VAL A 189 9.85 -22.16 2.19
N LEU A 190 9.08 -23.04 2.82
CA LEU A 190 9.55 -24.34 3.30
C LEU A 190 9.20 -25.41 2.28
N ALA A 191 10.22 -26.11 1.77
CA ALA A 191 10.06 -27.32 0.98
C ALA A 191 10.48 -28.54 1.82
N ARG A 192 9.66 -29.59 1.85
CA ARG A 192 9.92 -30.81 2.62
C ARG A 192 10.59 -31.88 1.77
N ALA A 193 11.47 -32.67 2.37
CA ALA A 193 12.16 -33.78 1.69
C ALA A 193 11.18 -34.84 1.13
N VAL A 194 10.07 -35.07 1.83
CA VAL A 194 9.01 -36.03 1.44
C VAL A 194 7.99 -35.42 0.46
N GLY A 195 8.28 -34.23 -0.08
CA GLY A 195 7.36 -33.48 -0.93
C GLY A 195 6.42 -32.56 -0.14
N GLY A 196 5.84 -31.61 -0.84
CA GLY A 196 5.01 -30.55 -0.25
C GLY A 196 5.79 -29.27 0.03
N ILE A 197 5.09 -28.15 -0.09
CA ILE A 197 5.64 -26.81 0.06
C ILE A 197 4.67 -25.97 0.90
N GLU A 198 5.20 -25.20 1.84
CA GLU A 198 4.47 -24.15 2.55
C GLU A 198 5.08 -22.80 2.17
N SER A 199 4.26 -21.95 1.56
CA SER A 199 4.70 -20.68 0.99
C SER A 199 4.07 -19.53 1.74
N VAL A 200 4.89 -18.65 2.28
CA VAL A 200 4.47 -17.37 2.87
C VAL A 200 5.09 -16.25 2.06
N HIS A 201 4.34 -15.65 1.14
CA HIS A 201 4.76 -14.43 0.43
C HIS A 201 4.00 -13.24 0.99
N LEU A 202 4.65 -12.48 1.89
CA LEU A 202 4.09 -11.24 2.37
C LEU A 202 4.34 -10.12 1.37
N THR A 203 3.27 -9.74 0.69
CA THR A 203 3.25 -8.52 -0.11
C THR A 203 3.19 -7.29 0.79
N ARG A 204 3.75 -6.21 0.24
CA ARG A 204 3.90 -4.93 0.91
C ARG A 204 4.62 -5.05 2.25
N ALA A 205 5.65 -5.88 2.31
CA ALA A 205 6.44 -6.15 3.50
C ALA A 205 7.89 -6.34 3.08
N GLY A 206 8.52 -5.26 2.63
CA GLY A 206 9.92 -5.23 2.21
C GLY A 206 10.69 -4.09 2.87
N ILE A 207 11.98 -3.98 2.54
CA ILE A 207 12.88 -2.99 3.16
C ILE A 207 12.80 -1.59 2.50
N GLY A 208 12.05 -1.45 1.41
CA GLY A 208 11.97 -0.24 0.60
C GLY A 208 10.54 0.26 0.44
N ALA A 209 10.04 0.26 -0.81
CA ALA A 209 8.80 0.91 -1.21
C ALA A 209 7.52 0.42 -0.54
N SER A 210 7.59 -0.65 0.26
CA SER A 210 6.41 -1.17 0.96
C SER A 210 6.65 -1.42 2.45
N VAL A 211 7.47 -0.59 3.08
CA VAL A 211 7.69 -0.65 4.53
C VAL A 211 6.47 -0.16 5.35
N ASP A 212 5.48 0.47 4.71
CA ASP A 212 4.22 0.96 5.33
C ASP A 212 3.56 -0.07 6.24
N ARG A 213 3.40 -1.31 5.76
CA ARG A 213 2.72 -2.38 6.50
C ARG A 213 3.45 -2.74 7.78
N ILE A 214 4.78 -2.75 7.72
CA ILE A 214 5.63 -3.06 8.86
C ILE A 214 5.53 -1.94 9.89
N LEU A 215 5.62 -0.68 9.46
CA LEU A 215 5.45 0.46 10.36
C LEU A 215 4.06 0.51 11.01
N ALA A 216 3.01 0.13 10.28
CA ALA A 216 1.66 0.02 10.82
C ALA A 216 1.53 -1.14 11.82
N GLU A 217 2.22 -2.26 11.63
CA GLU A 217 2.14 -3.44 12.50
C GLU A 217 2.98 -3.31 13.78
N VAL A 218 4.24 -2.84 13.67
CA VAL A 218 5.20 -2.86 14.79
C VAL A 218 5.57 -1.46 15.30
N GLY A 219 5.15 -0.41 14.61
CA GLY A 219 5.53 0.97 14.94
C GLY A 219 7.00 1.29 14.70
N ALA A 220 7.39 2.55 14.93
CA ALA A 220 8.78 2.99 14.80
C ALA A 220 9.69 2.34 15.86
N ASP A 221 9.17 2.10 17.08
CA ASP A 221 9.92 1.47 18.17
C ASP A 221 10.25 0.01 17.89
N GLY A 222 9.36 -0.68 17.15
CA GLY A 222 9.61 -2.03 16.67
C GLY A 222 10.86 -2.11 15.78
N VAL A 223 11.14 -1.09 14.98
CA VAL A 223 12.36 -1.00 14.17
C VAL A 223 13.55 -0.47 14.98
N ARG A 224 13.35 0.58 15.80
CA ARG A 224 14.41 1.19 16.63
C ARG A 224 15.12 0.21 17.54
N ARG A 225 14.42 -0.81 18.06
CA ARG A 225 15.01 -1.79 18.99
C ARG A 225 16.21 -2.55 18.42
N TRP A 226 16.34 -2.59 17.09
CA TRP A 226 17.45 -3.28 16.40
C TRP A 226 18.62 -2.36 16.06
N LEU A 227 18.46 -1.05 16.24
CA LEU A 227 19.50 -0.10 15.87
C LEU A 227 20.57 -0.04 16.97
N PRO A 228 21.86 -0.08 16.60
CA PRO A 228 22.95 -0.06 17.59
C PRO A 228 23.16 1.32 18.22
N TRP A 229 22.57 2.38 17.66
CA TRP A 229 22.65 3.75 18.15
C TRP A 229 21.26 4.33 18.43
N PRO A 230 21.13 5.24 19.42
CA PRO A 230 19.88 5.93 19.64
C PRO A 230 19.56 6.86 18.46
N ILE A 231 18.38 6.68 17.90
CA ILE A 231 17.74 7.61 16.96
C ILE A 231 16.33 7.88 17.49
N ASP A 232 15.86 9.12 17.41
CA ASP A 232 14.47 9.40 17.77
C ASP A 232 13.50 8.85 16.71
N ALA A 233 12.23 8.68 17.08
CA ALA A 233 11.22 8.13 16.17
C ALA A 233 10.97 9.04 14.95
N PRO A 234 10.87 10.39 15.09
CA PRO A 234 10.75 11.28 13.94
C PRO A 234 11.87 11.13 12.91
N ALA A 235 13.13 11.15 13.35
CA ALA A 235 14.30 11.03 12.50
C ALA A 235 14.39 9.66 11.83
N LEU A 236 13.95 8.59 12.50
CA LEU A 236 13.85 7.27 11.87
C LEU A 236 12.76 7.25 10.79
N LEU A 237 11.58 7.79 11.07
CA LEU A 237 10.47 7.81 10.12
C LEU A 237 10.84 8.57 8.85
N GLU A 238 11.47 9.73 8.97
CA GLU A 238 11.96 10.51 7.81
C GLU A 238 12.89 9.68 6.92
N ARG A 239 13.83 8.95 7.52
CA ARG A 239 14.77 8.08 6.79
C ARG A 239 14.09 6.93 6.09
N ILE A 240 13.19 6.24 6.79
CA ILE A 240 12.43 5.11 6.23
C ILE A 240 11.53 5.60 5.09
N TYR A 241 10.85 6.73 5.26
CA TYR A 241 9.93 7.27 4.27
C TYR A 241 10.67 7.77 3.02
N ASN A 242 11.80 8.46 3.19
CA ASN A 242 12.67 8.86 2.08
C ASN A 242 13.20 7.64 1.33
N ARG A 243 13.69 6.62 2.05
CA ARG A 243 14.16 5.36 1.45
C ARG A 243 13.07 4.66 0.65
N ALA A 244 11.86 4.55 1.20
CA ALA A 244 10.75 3.88 0.55
C ALA A 244 10.33 4.53 -0.77
N ARG A 245 10.53 5.84 -0.91
CA ARG A 245 10.19 6.58 -2.13
C ARG A 245 11.37 6.77 -3.08
N TRP A 246 12.45 6.05 -2.80
CA TRP A 246 13.64 5.94 -3.64
C TRP A 246 13.93 4.48 -3.98
N PRO A 247 13.17 3.87 -4.92
CA PRO A 247 13.39 2.49 -5.34
C PRO A 247 14.82 2.26 -5.81
N GLY A 248 15.43 1.16 -5.39
CA GLY A 248 16.80 0.80 -5.76
C GLY A 248 17.90 1.60 -5.05
N ALA A 249 17.56 2.56 -4.16
CA ALA A 249 18.56 3.28 -3.38
C ALA A 249 19.48 2.31 -2.62
N LEU A 250 20.76 2.65 -2.55
CA LEU A 250 21.78 1.88 -1.85
C LEU A 250 22.13 2.56 -0.52
N PRO A 251 22.36 1.81 0.57
CA PRO A 251 22.74 2.39 1.84
C PRO A 251 24.20 2.83 1.75
N ALA A 252 24.47 4.15 1.71
CA ALA A 252 25.83 4.69 1.58
C ALA A 252 26.52 4.96 2.92
N SER A 253 25.76 4.91 4.03
CA SER A 253 26.27 5.07 5.39
C SER A 253 25.99 3.82 6.24
N GLU A 254 26.76 3.66 7.32
CA GLU A 254 26.51 2.60 8.31
C GLU A 254 25.11 2.70 8.93
N LEU A 255 24.62 3.92 9.18
CA LEU A 255 23.27 4.16 9.70
C LEU A 255 22.19 3.71 8.70
N ALA A 256 22.33 4.06 7.42
CA ALA A 256 21.38 3.62 6.38
C ALA A 256 21.34 2.09 6.28
N LEU A 257 22.50 1.43 6.32
CA LEU A 257 22.58 -0.03 6.31
C LEU A 257 21.93 -0.63 7.56
N ALA A 258 22.21 -0.07 8.75
CA ALA A 258 21.59 -0.52 9.99
C ALA A 258 20.06 -0.41 9.96
N ILE A 259 19.51 0.66 9.34
CA ILE A 259 18.06 0.82 9.15
C ILE A 259 17.52 -0.25 8.19
N GLU A 260 18.14 -0.50 7.04
CA GLU A 260 17.71 -1.57 6.12
C GLU A 260 17.74 -2.94 6.80
N MET A 261 18.79 -3.24 7.57
CA MET A 261 18.90 -4.48 8.35
C MET A 261 17.85 -4.56 9.47
N ALA A 262 17.52 -3.46 10.15
CA ALA A 262 16.50 -3.42 11.18
C ALA A 262 15.10 -3.71 10.59
N VAL A 263 14.77 -3.09 9.46
CA VAL A 263 13.52 -3.34 8.74
C VAL A 263 13.47 -4.78 8.23
N ALA A 264 14.58 -5.32 7.70
CA ALA A 264 14.64 -6.71 7.23
C ALA A 264 14.34 -7.73 8.34
N ARG A 265 14.81 -7.48 9.58
CA ARG A 265 14.45 -8.32 10.74
C ARG A 265 12.94 -8.28 11.01
N GLU A 266 12.35 -7.09 10.97
CA GLU A 266 10.92 -6.92 11.20
C GLU A 266 10.06 -7.55 10.10
N THR A 267 10.49 -7.49 8.85
CA THR A 267 9.74 -8.10 7.75
C THR A 267 9.79 -9.63 7.82
N ILE A 268 10.93 -10.22 8.16
CA ILE A 268 11.05 -11.68 8.39
C ILE A 268 10.18 -12.09 9.59
N ALA A 269 10.25 -11.35 10.71
CA ALA A 269 9.43 -11.63 11.88
C ALA A 269 7.92 -11.51 11.56
N ALA A 270 7.53 -10.55 10.72
CA ALA A 270 6.16 -10.41 10.24
C ALA A 270 5.72 -11.61 9.38
N ALA A 271 6.61 -12.14 8.53
CA ALA A 271 6.36 -13.35 7.74
C ALA A 271 6.12 -14.56 8.64
N VAL A 272 6.91 -14.72 9.71
CA VAL A 272 6.70 -15.77 10.71
C VAL A 272 5.34 -15.63 11.42
N ARG A 273 4.96 -14.42 11.85
CA ARG A 273 3.64 -14.17 12.45
C ARG A 273 2.49 -14.42 11.47
N ALA A 274 2.69 -14.12 10.18
CA ALA A 274 1.70 -14.41 9.15
C ALA A 274 1.55 -15.92 8.92
N ALA A 275 2.65 -16.68 8.95
CA ALA A 275 2.64 -18.13 8.90
C ALA A 275 1.81 -18.72 10.06
N GLU A 276 2.05 -18.24 11.28
CA GLU A 276 1.33 -18.67 12.49
C GLU A 276 -0.18 -18.40 12.39
N ARG A 277 -0.57 -17.18 11.97
CA ARG A 277 -1.98 -16.82 11.75
C ARG A 277 -2.66 -17.66 10.66
N ALA A 278 -1.88 -18.18 9.71
CA ALA A 278 -2.35 -19.08 8.66
C ALA A 278 -2.21 -20.58 9.05
N SER A 279 -1.91 -20.88 10.31
CA SER A 279 -1.71 -22.24 10.83
C SER A 279 -0.66 -23.05 10.06
N ILE A 280 0.37 -22.38 9.55
CA ILE A 280 1.59 -23.01 9.02
C ILE A 280 2.53 -23.30 10.20
N ASP A 281 3.17 -24.47 10.20
CA ASP A 281 4.04 -24.90 11.30
C ASP A 281 5.34 -24.07 11.36
N VAL A 282 5.34 -23.08 12.24
CA VAL A 282 6.50 -22.22 12.52
C VAL A 282 7.66 -22.99 13.15
N SER A 283 7.39 -24.05 13.90
CA SER A 283 8.45 -24.87 14.50
C SER A 283 9.21 -25.62 13.42
N GLU A 284 8.50 -26.14 12.42
CA GLU A 284 9.11 -26.78 11.25
C GLU A 284 9.91 -25.79 10.40
N LEU A 285 9.36 -24.59 10.15
CA LEU A 285 10.07 -23.50 9.48
C LEU A 285 11.41 -23.18 10.16
N ARG A 286 11.40 -23.00 11.49
CA ARG A 286 12.60 -22.67 12.27
C ARG A 286 13.59 -23.83 12.36
N ALA A 287 13.11 -25.07 12.31
CA ALA A 287 13.92 -26.27 12.41
C ALA A 287 14.49 -26.76 11.07
N ALA A 288 14.24 -26.05 9.96
CA ALA A 288 14.74 -26.45 8.64
C ALA A 288 16.28 -26.56 8.65
N PRO A 289 16.87 -27.73 8.32
CA PRO A 289 18.31 -27.97 8.45
C PRO A 289 19.14 -27.17 7.43
N ASN A 290 18.53 -26.73 6.34
CA ASN A 290 19.15 -25.89 5.32
C ASN A 290 18.31 -24.64 5.09
N MET A 291 18.95 -23.47 5.18
CA MET A 291 18.31 -22.19 4.93
C MET A 291 19.06 -21.39 3.86
N LEU A 292 18.34 -20.85 2.89
CA LEU A 292 18.89 -19.97 1.85
C LEU A 292 18.30 -18.57 1.98
N VAL A 293 19.15 -17.55 2.07
CA VAL A 293 18.75 -16.15 2.03
C VAL A 293 18.98 -15.58 0.63
N THR A 294 17.99 -14.89 0.07
CA THR A 294 18.08 -14.23 -1.25
C THR A 294 17.44 -12.83 -1.23
N GLY A 295 17.52 -12.11 -2.35
CA GLY A 295 17.08 -10.72 -2.50
C GLY A 295 18.02 -9.71 -1.84
N ARG A 296 17.47 -8.56 -1.45
CA ARG A 296 18.23 -7.45 -0.86
C ARG A 296 18.95 -7.83 0.43
N ALA A 297 18.37 -8.71 1.25
CA ALA A 297 19.05 -9.17 2.48
C ALA A 297 20.29 -10.03 2.20
N ALA A 298 20.34 -10.74 1.06
CA ALA A 298 21.54 -11.48 0.65
C ALA A 298 22.63 -10.54 0.09
N GLY A 299 22.23 -9.40 -0.45
CA GLY A 299 23.10 -8.35 -0.99
C GLY A 299 23.72 -7.41 0.06
N PHE A 300 23.56 -7.67 1.37
CA PHE A 300 24.26 -6.87 2.38
C PHE A 300 25.79 -7.03 2.22
N PRO A 301 26.55 -5.92 2.40
CA PRO A 301 27.99 -5.87 2.11
C PRO A 301 28.78 -7.02 2.74
N ARG A 302 28.49 -7.36 4.00
CA ARG A 302 29.19 -8.42 4.72
C ARG A 302 28.31 -9.65 4.90
N PRO A 303 28.84 -10.87 4.67
CA PRO A 303 28.10 -12.12 4.92
C PRO A 303 27.51 -12.23 6.33
N ALA A 304 28.19 -11.65 7.33
CA ALA A 304 27.74 -11.64 8.72
C ALA A 304 26.45 -10.81 8.92
N GLU A 305 26.22 -9.76 8.13
CA GLU A 305 25.03 -8.91 8.22
C GLU A 305 23.78 -9.65 7.76
N THR A 306 23.89 -10.37 6.63
CA THR A 306 22.84 -11.29 6.15
C THR A 306 22.53 -12.36 7.20
N LEU A 307 23.56 -12.97 7.80
CA LEU A 307 23.39 -13.99 8.83
C LEU A 307 22.67 -13.44 10.07
N LEU A 308 23.08 -12.27 10.56
CA LEU A 308 22.46 -11.62 11.72
C LEU A 308 20.98 -11.32 11.47
N VAL A 309 20.64 -10.76 10.31
CA VAL A 309 19.25 -10.46 9.95
C VAL A 309 18.39 -11.73 9.92
N LEU A 310 18.90 -12.82 9.34
CA LEU A 310 18.21 -14.10 9.35
C LEU A 310 18.01 -14.63 10.78
N VAL A 311 19.08 -14.68 11.59
CA VAL A 311 19.03 -15.26 12.94
C VAL A 311 18.08 -14.47 13.83
N ASP A 312 18.14 -13.14 13.80
CA ASP A 312 17.30 -12.27 14.63
C ASP A 312 15.83 -12.31 14.19
N GLY A 313 15.58 -12.25 12.88
CA GLY A 313 14.22 -12.18 12.32
C GLY A 313 13.48 -13.52 12.33
N LEU A 314 14.16 -14.61 11.95
CA LEU A 314 13.55 -15.94 11.83
C LEU A 314 13.57 -16.70 13.17
N GLN A 315 14.63 -16.51 13.96
CA GLN A 315 14.95 -17.30 15.15
C GLN A 315 15.03 -18.80 14.85
N PRO A 316 16.03 -19.24 14.03
CA PRO A 316 16.23 -20.66 13.72
C PRO A 316 16.38 -21.50 14.99
N THR A 317 15.95 -22.76 14.93
CA THR A 317 16.04 -23.72 16.03
C THR A 317 16.79 -24.98 15.59
N GLY A 318 17.66 -25.50 16.45
CA GLY A 318 18.44 -26.72 16.17
C GLY A 318 19.78 -26.42 15.49
N VAL A 319 20.19 -27.28 14.56
CA VAL A 319 21.45 -27.17 13.83
C VAL A 319 21.14 -26.87 12.37
N VAL A 320 21.48 -25.67 11.92
CA VAL A 320 21.05 -25.13 10.63
C VAL A 320 22.25 -24.69 9.82
N THR A 321 22.35 -25.16 8.58
CA THR A 321 23.31 -24.65 7.59
C THR A 321 22.69 -23.50 6.82
N VAL A 322 23.33 -22.34 6.86
CA VAL A 322 22.84 -21.12 6.20
C VAL A 322 23.64 -20.83 4.94
N TRP A 323 22.94 -20.51 3.87
CA TRP A 323 23.43 -20.10 2.56
C TRP A 323 22.92 -18.69 2.23
N ARG A 324 23.67 -17.92 1.43
CA ARG A 324 23.16 -16.71 0.78
C ARG A 324 23.39 -16.76 -0.72
N GLU A 325 22.45 -16.26 -1.50
CA GLU A 325 22.56 -16.06 -2.95
C GLU A 325 22.26 -14.58 -3.24
N PRO A 326 23.29 -13.72 -3.33
CA PRO A 326 23.10 -12.33 -3.74
C PRO A 326 22.74 -12.26 -5.24
N ASP A 327 22.00 -11.23 -5.65
CA ASP A 327 21.49 -11.11 -7.03
C ASP A 327 22.61 -11.09 -8.10
N ASP A 328 23.83 -10.69 -7.72
CA ASP A 328 25.02 -10.59 -8.58
C ASP A 328 26.02 -11.76 -8.40
N GLY A 329 25.70 -12.77 -7.59
CA GLY A 329 26.63 -13.83 -7.21
C GLY A 329 26.05 -15.23 -7.19
N ARG A 330 26.91 -16.21 -6.92
CA ARG A 330 26.48 -17.61 -6.69
C ARG A 330 26.12 -17.82 -5.23
N ALA A 331 25.28 -18.83 -4.98
CA ALA A 331 24.99 -19.28 -3.64
C ALA A 331 26.28 -19.67 -2.90
N GLU A 332 26.48 -19.09 -1.71
CA GLU A 332 27.62 -19.39 -0.85
C GLU A 332 27.16 -19.75 0.57
N ARG A 333 27.86 -20.70 1.20
CA ARG A 333 27.60 -21.09 2.58
C ARG A 333 28.13 -20.02 3.54
N LEU A 334 27.23 -19.44 4.34
CA LEU A 334 27.54 -18.46 5.38
C LEU A 334 28.11 -19.09 6.64
N GLY A 335 27.47 -20.15 7.13
CA GLY A 335 27.85 -20.74 8.39
C GLY A 335 26.91 -21.83 8.89
N LEU A 336 27.18 -22.26 10.11
CA LEU A 336 26.35 -23.18 10.89
C LEU A 336 25.79 -22.42 12.09
N VAL A 337 24.46 -22.38 12.21
CA VAL A 337 23.76 -21.81 13.37
C VAL A 337 23.34 -22.96 14.28
N VAL A 338 23.73 -22.89 15.55
CA VAL A 338 23.39 -23.89 16.55
C VAL A 338 22.63 -23.22 17.69
N THR A 339 21.39 -23.66 17.90
CA THR A 339 20.57 -23.19 19.02
C THR A 339 20.83 -24.06 20.23
N VAL A 340 21.31 -23.47 21.33
CA VAL A 340 21.61 -24.19 22.57
C VAL A 340 20.59 -23.78 23.63
N TRP A 341 19.76 -24.72 24.07
CA TRP A 341 18.87 -24.50 25.21
C TRP A 341 19.68 -24.72 26.49
N GLY A 342 19.81 -23.66 27.30
CA GLY A 342 20.54 -23.70 28.57
C GLY A 342 19.92 -24.66 29.57
N ARG A 343 20.25 -25.95 29.50
CA ARG A 343 20.02 -26.92 30.59
C ARG A 343 21.28 -27.64 31.05
N ARG A 344 22.34 -27.72 30.24
CA ARG A 344 23.70 -28.16 30.62
C ARG A 344 24.77 -27.52 29.73
N ALA A 345 25.99 -27.41 30.25
CA ALA A 345 27.15 -26.94 29.49
C ALA A 345 27.44 -27.86 28.30
N ALA A 346 27.39 -27.33 27.08
CA ALA A 346 27.80 -28.03 25.87
C ALA A 346 29.24 -27.65 25.52
N LYS A 347 30.14 -28.64 25.34
CA LYS A 347 31.45 -28.42 24.73
C LYS A 347 31.27 -28.42 23.21
N LEU A 348 31.41 -27.26 22.59
CA LEU A 348 31.48 -27.11 21.13
C LEU A 348 32.94 -27.17 20.70
N ALA A 349 33.31 -28.15 19.87
CA ALA A 349 34.61 -28.19 19.22
C ALA A 349 34.46 -27.69 17.77
N ALA A 350 34.97 -26.49 17.49
CA ALA A 350 34.99 -25.94 16.14
C ALA A 350 36.26 -26.39 15.41
N VAL A 351 36.10 -27.00 14.23
CA VAL A 351 37.22 -27.35 13.34
C VAL A 351 37.11 -26.47 12.10
N ALA A 352 38.12 -25.64 11.86
CA ALA A 352 38.16 -24.75 10.71
C ALA A 352 38.46 -25.55 9.42
N ALA A 353 37.52 -25.58 8.49
CA ALA A 353 37.78 -26.06 7.13
C ALA A 353 38.29 -24.89 6.27
N SER A 354 39.55 -24.94 5.87
CA SER A 354 40.19 -23.94 5.00
C SER A 354 39.52 -23.90 3.62
N ARG A 355 38.99 -22.74 3.20
CA ARG A 355 38.52 -22.52 1.82
C ARG A 355 39.65 -22.03 0.93
N ARG A 356 39.77 -22.65 -0.25
CA ARG A 356 40.47 -22.09 -1.42
C ARG A 356 39.70 -20.86 -1.93
N ARG A 357 40.43 -19.79 -2.21
CA ARG A 357 39.93 -18.61 -2.96
C ARG A 357 39.85 -18.96 -4.44
N THR A 358 38.76 -18.58 -5.09
CA THR A 358 38.69 -18.39 -6.54
C THR A 358 38.44 -16.90 -6.82
N THR A 359 39.21 -16.37 -7.76
CA THR A 359 39.26 -14.96 -8.16
C THR A 359 38.06 -14.58 -9.03
N ALA A 360 37.37 -13.50 -8.68
CA ALA A 360 36.35 -12.86 -9.51
C ALA A 360 36.99 -11.92 -10.54
N GLY A 361 36.57 -12.02 -11.80
CA GLY A 361 36.83 -11.04 -12.84
C GLY A 361 35.56 -10.23 -13.13
N PRO A 362 35.66 -8.94 -13.52
CA PRO A 362 34.48 -8.10 -13.74
C PRO A 362 33.86 -8.36 -15.11
N ARG A 363 32.53 -8.31 -15.20
CA ARG A 363 31.79 -8.09 -16.45
C ARG A 363 30.70 -7.05 -16.22
N PRO A 364 30.48 -6.13 -17.18
CA PRO A 364 29.57 -5.01 -17.01
C PRO A 364 28.12 -5.45 -17.16
N VAL A 365 27.27 -5.01 -16.23
CA VAL A 365 25.81 -5.08 -16.34
C VAL A 365 25.31 -3.68 -16.65
N ALA A 366 24.75 -3.51 -17.85
CA ALA A 366 24.11 -2.26 -18.27
C ALA A 366 22.71 -2.13 -17.62
N PRO A 367 22.32 -0.92 -17.19
CA PRO A 367 20.97 -0.68 -16.69
C PRO A 367 19.98 -0.70 -17.86
N LYS A 368 18.98 -1.58 -17.82
CA LYS A 368 17.85 -1.51 -18.76
C LYS A 368 16.64 -0.88 -18.08
N ARG A 369 16.33 0.34 -18.52
CA ARG A 369 15.07 1.07 -18.34
C ARG A 369 13.91 0.26 -18.93
N GLY A 370 12.75 0.31 -18.28
CA GLY A 370 11.50 -0.26 -18.79
C GLY A 370 10.27 0.33 -18.09
N CYS A 371 9.69 1.35 -18.73
CA CYS A 371 8.45 2.07 -18.46
C CYS A 371 7.21 1.13 -18.61
N VAL A 372 5.97 1.34 -18.15
CA VAL A 372 5.16 2.50 -17.70
C VAL A 372 4.08 1.96 -16.72
N PRO A 373 3.85 2.56 -15.54
CA PRO A 373 2.54 2.55 -14.88
C PRO A 373 1.81 3.87 -15.13
N ARG A 374 0.47 3.85 -15.13
CA ARG A 374 -0.45 5.00 -15.23
C ARG A 374 0.18 6.29 -14.67
N GLU A 375 0.40 7.29 -15.55
CA GLU A 375 1.18 8.53 -15.34
C GLU A 375 1.69 8.73 -13.90
N ALA A 376 2.90 8.22 -13.62
CA ALA A 376 3.58 8.58 -12.38
C ALA A 376 3.71 10.12 -12.32
N PRO A 377 3.42 10.78 -11.18
CA PRO A 377 3.51 12.21 -11.07
C PRO A 377 4.96 12.65 -11.28
N VAL A 378 5.21 13.20 -12.46
CA VAL A 378 6.45 13.93 -12.78
C VAL A 378 6.43 15.22 -11.97
N VAL A 379 7.45 15.44 -11.14
CA VAL A 379 7.59 16.69 -10.38
C VAL A 379 8.18 17.74 -11.32
N GLY A 380 7.30 18.53 -11.91
CA GLY A 380 7.63 19.61 -12.83
C GLY A 380 6.38 20.39 -13.19
N TRP A 381 6.57 21.62 -13.66
CA TRP A 381 5.49 22.49 -14.10
C TRP A 381 5.06 22.14 -15.53
N ARG A 382 3.76 21.93 -15.73
CA ARG A 382 3.17 21.76 -17.07
C ARG A 382 1.79 22.40 -17.15
N TYR A 383 1.57 23.19 -18.19
CA TYR A 383 0.22 23.61 -18.58
C TYR A 383 -0.39 22.52 -19.46
N ALA A 384 -1.53 21.97 -19.03
CA ALA A 384 -2.22 20.92 -19.76
C ALA A 384 -3.71 20.91 -19.40
N THR A 385 -4.48 20.16 -20.16
CA THR A 385 -5.81 19.71 -19.73
C THR A 385 -5.65 18.51 -18.81
N TRP A 386 -6.22 18.61 -17.62
CA TRP A 386 -6.17 17.61 -16.58
C TRP A 386 -7.56 17.03 -16.34
N SER A 387 -7.59 15.80 -15.84
CA SER A 387 -8.79 15.13 -15.37
C SER A 387 -8.64 14.85 -13.87
N ALA A 388 -9.64 15.24 -13.08
CA ALA A 388 -9.67 15.02 -11.63
C ALA A 388 -10.91 14.21 -11.25
N ASP A 389 -10.67 13.04 -10.65
CA ASP A 389 -11.69 12.12 -10.17
C ASP A 389 -12.02 12.39 -8.70
N HIS A 390 -13.30 12.63 -8.41
CA HIS A 390 -13.79 12.90 -7.06
C HIS A 390 -14.68 11.73 -6.58
N PRO A 391 -14.15 10.79 -5.79
CA PRO A 391 -14.87 9.59 -5.39
C PRO A 391 -16.02 9.89 -4.43
N LEU A 392 -17.18 9.27 -4.66
CA LEU A 392 -18.40 9.51 -3.92
C LEU A 392 -18.64 8.43 -2.84
N PRO A 393 -19.13 8.80 -1.65
CA PRO A 393 -19.69 7.86 -0.67
C PRO A 393 -20.87 7.04 -1.20
N ILE A 394 -21.11 5.88 -0.60
CA ILE A 394 -22.34 5.10 -0.85
C ILE A 394 -23.53 5.85 -0.27
N GLY A 395 -24.58 6.06 -1.07
CA GLY A 395 -25.82 6.65 -0.59
C GLY A 395 -26.62 7.35 -1.68
N ARG A 396 -27.60 8.15 -1.26
CA ARG A 396 -28.29 9.08 -2.17
C ARG A 396 -27.39 10.27 -2.32
N VAL A 397 -26.99 10.52 -3.56
CA VAL A 397 -26.06 11.58 -3.91
C VAL A 397 -26.74 12.50 -4.90
N GLU A 398 -26.77 13.79 -4.58
CA GLU A 398 -27.04 14.85 -5.53
C GLU A 398 -25.72 15.17 -6.21
N ARG A 399 -25.67 15.15 -7.54
CA ARG A 399 -24.45 15.32 -8.34
C ARG A 399 -24.67 16.33 -9.45
N ALA A 400 -23.61 17.04 -9.80
CA ALA A 400 -23.55 17.81 -11.03
C ALA A 400 -23.69 16.88 -12.26
N PRO A 401 -24.60 17.17 -13.21
CA PRO A 401 -24.72 16.43 -14.46
C PRO A 401 -23.51 16.60 -15.38
N VAL A 402 -23.32 15.63 -16.28
CA VAL A 402 -22.29 15.71 -17.33
C VAL A 402 -22.57 16.91 -18.24
N GLY A 403 -21.52 17.69 -18.51
CA GLY A 403 -21.57 18.92 -19.31
C GLY A 403 -21.58 20.21 -18.49
N ASP A 404 -21.85 20.15 -17.19
CA ASP A 404 -21.86 21.34 -16.33
C ASP A 404 -20.49 21.98 -16.21
N ARG A 405 -20.47 23.32 -16.22
CA ARG A 405 -19.28 24.13 -15.96
C ARG A 405 -19.15 24.39 -14.46
N VAL A 406 -17.97 24.11 -13.91
CA VAL A 406 -17.68 24.22 -12.49
C VAL A 406 -16.32 24.88 -12.28
N ASN A 407 -16.19 25.64 -11.20
CA ASN A 407 -14.92 26.15 -10.72
C ASN A 407 -14.40 25.26 -9.58
N ALA A 408 -13.09 25.26 -9.37
CA ALA A 408 -12.47 24.68 -8.20
C ALA A 408 -13.06 25.31 -6.93
N GLY A 409 -13.55 24.48 -6.03
CA GLY A 409 -14.28 24.87 -4.83
C GLY A 409 -15.80 24.78 -4.97
N ASP A 410 -16.37 24.71 -6.16
CA ASP A 410 -17.82 24.53 -6.34
C ASP A 410 -18.26 23.14 -5.87
N VAL A 411 -19.45 23.05 -5.27
CA VAL A 411 -20.00 21.75 -4.82
C VAL A 411 -20.46 20.97 -6.05
N ILE A 412 -19.83 19.83 -6.28
CA ILE A 412 -20.14 18.95 -7.42
C ILE A 412 -20.90 17.69 -7.00
N ALA A 413 -20.87 17.35 -5.71
CA ALA A 413 -21.73 16.34 -5.15
C ALA A 413 -22.03 16.60 -3.67
N ALA A 414 -23.22 16.22 -3.23
CA ALA A 414 -23.62 16.27 -1.84
C ALA A 414 -24.50 15.07 -1.50
N GLY A 415 -24.45 14.63 -0.25
CA GLY A 415 -25.26 13.51 0.20
C GLY A 415 -25.41 13.46 1.72
N LEU A 416 -26.13 12.44 2.16
CA LEU A 416 -26.34 12.18 3.58
C LEU A 416 -25.19 11.36 4.15
N MET A 417 -24.71 11.77 5.32
CA MET A 417 -23.82 10.98 6.15
C MET A 417 -24.69 10.09 7.05
N LEU A 418 -24.50 8.79 6.92
CA LEU A 418 -25.25 7.77 7.64
C LEU A 418 -24.38 7.16 8.73
N ALA A 419 -24.92 7.02 9.94
CA ALA A 419 -24.24 6.28 11.00
C ALA A 419 -24.53 4.77 10.92
N THR A 420 -23.89 4.02 11.79
CA THR A 420 -24.13 2.58 11.99
C THR A 420 -25.63 2.30 12.07
N PRO A 421 -26.17 1.48 11.16
CA PRO A 421 -27.60 1.28 11.09
C PRO A 421 -28.10 0.23 12.08
N THR A 422 -29.34 0.43 12.50
CA THR A 422 -30.05 -0.49 13.38
C THR A 422 -30.70 -1.61 12.56
N ARG A 423 -30.45 -2.86 12.94
CA ARG A 423 -31.15 -4.03 12.40
C ARG A 423 -32.51 -4.17 13.06
N LEU A 424 -33.57 -4.23 12.26
CA LEU A 424 -34.95 -4.41 12.70
C LEU A 424 -35.44 -5.77 12.24
N SER A 425 -35.99 -6.57 13.15
CA SER A 425 -36.57 -7.85 12.76
C SER A 425 -37.79 -7.62 11.86
N GLY A 426 -37.74 -8.12 10.62
CA GLY A 426 -38.75 -7.88 9.59
C GLY A 426 -39.74 -9.05 9.47
N ALA A 427 -39.44 -10.00 8.57
CA ALA A 427 -40.26 -11.16 8.24
C ALA A 427 -40.61 -11.98 9.50
N ARG A 428 -39.62 -12.29 10.34
CA ARG A 428 -39.84 -13.01 11.61
C ARG A 428 -40.82 -12.29 12.53
N ARG A 429 -40.70 -10.96 12.67
CA ARG A 429 -41.61 -10.15 13.50
C ARG A 429 -43.02 -10.09 12.92
N LEU A 430 -43.15 -10.14 11.60
CA LEU A 430 -44.44 -10.16 10.91
C LEU A 430 -45.05 -11.57 10.79
N GLY A 431 -44.27 -12.62 11.09
CA GLY A 431 -44.65 -14.02 10.88
C GLY A 431 -44.77 -14.40 9.40
N LEU A 432 -43.87 -13.86 8.57
CA LEU A 432 -43.76 -14.14 7.16
C LEU A 432 -42.50 -14.94 6.86
N GLU A 433 -42.49 -15.64 5.74
CA GLU A 433 -41.24 -16.06 5.10
C GLU A 433 -40.47 -14.83 4.59
N PRO A 434 -39.12 -14.85 4.58
CA PRO A 434 -38.30 -13.73 4.12
C PRO A 434 -38.69 -13.16 2.75
N ASP A 435 -39.00 -14.06 1.80
CA ASP A 435 -39.34 -13.70 0.41
C ASP A 435 -40.70 -12.96 0.30
N ASP A 436 -41.57 -13.08 1.29
CA ASP A 436 -42.88 -12.41 1.30
C ASP A 436 -42.85 -11.01 1.93
N LEU A 437 -41.72 -10.60 2.53
CA LEU A 437 -41.63 -9.31 3.23
C LEU A 437 -41.84 -8.11 2.29
N ASP A 438 -41.31 -8.18 1.07
CA ASP A 438 -41.36 -7.07 0.11
C ASP A 438 -42.80 -6.68 -0.25
N ARG A 439 -43.71 -7.68 -0.26
CA ARG A 439 -45.14 -7.52 -0.57
C ARG A 439 -45.91 -6.71 0.47
N VAL A 440 -45.36 -6.56 1.67
CA VAL A 440 -46.06 -5.96 2.82
C VAL A 440 -45.38 -4.68 3.34
N LEU A 441 -44.34 -4.22 2.64
CA LEU A 441 -43.72 -2.92 2.89
C LEU A 441 -44.72 -1.79 2.64
N ARG A 442 -44.63 -0.76 3.48
CA ARG A 442 -45.35 0.51 3.34
C ARG A 442 -44.43 1.63 2.88
N VAL A 443 -43.13 1.42 3.02
CA VAL A 443 -42.07 2.36 2.70
C VAL A 443 -41.07 1.62 1.80
N PRO A 444 -40.69 2.19 0.64
CA PRO A 444 -39.71 1.55 -0.23
C PRO A 444 -38.31 1.61 0.40
N VAL A 445 -37.46 0.64 0.04
CA VAL A 445 -36.03 0.71 0.31
C VAL A 445 -35.46 1.99 -0.31
N GLY A 446 -34.64 2.71 0.45
CA GLY A 446 -34.04 3.99 0.07
C GLY A 446 -34.82 5.22 0.55
N ALA A 447 -35.99 5.06 1.17
CA ALA A 447 -36.75 6.19 1.72
C ALA A 447 -36.21 6.66 3.08
N GLU A 448 -36.30 7.97 3.30
CA GLU A 448 -36.07 8.62 4.58
C GLU A 448 -37.39 8.69 5.34
N ILE A 449 -37.39 8.25 6.60
CA ILE A 449 -38.58 8.16 7.43
C ILE A 449 -38.31 8.68 8.84
N PRO A 450 -39.28 9.37 9.45
CA PRO A 450 -39.19 9.74 10.86
C PRO A 450 -39.40 8.53 11.76
N ALA A 451 -38.97 8.67 13.02
CA ALA A 451 -39.20 7.70 14.07
C ALA A 451 -40.69 7.35 14.19
N ARG A 452 -40.96 6.12 14.59
CA ARG A 452 -42.30 5.52 14.73
C ARG A 452 -43.06 5.30 13.42
N THR A 453 -42.50 5.66 12.25
CA THR A 453 -43.10 5.32 10.94
C THR A 453 -43.24 3.81 10.78
N VAL A 454 -44.39 3.36 10.28
CA VAL A 454 -44.64 1.94 9.99
C VAL A 454 -43.94 1.57 8.68
N ILE A 455 -42.87 0.77 8.77
CA ILE A 455 -42.07 0.35 7.62
C ILE A 455 -42.77 -0.78 6.86
N ALA A 456 -43.32 -1.75 7.61
CA ALA A 456 -43.98 -2.93 7.07
C ALA A 456 -45.13 -3.35 7.98
N ARG A 457 -46.22 -3.86 7.42
CA ARG A 457 -47.41 -4.25 8.21
C ARG A 457 -48.19 -5.40 7.58
N THR A 458 -48.54 -6.39 8.40
CA THR A 458 -49.38 -7.55 8.04
C THR A 458 -50.59 -7.67 8.96
N GLY A 459 -51.65 -8.35 8.50
CA GLY A 459 -52.84 -8.68 9.30
C GLY A 459 -53.93 -7.60 9.36
N ARG A 460 -55.21 -8.03 9.36
CA ARG A 460 -56.40 -7.16 9.49
C ARG A 460 -56.92 -7.06 10.93
N ARG A 461 -57.15 -8.21 11.60
CA ARG A 461 -57.67 -8.29 12.98
C ARG A 461 -56.59 -8.26 14.07
N PHE A 462 -55.40 -8.80 13.78
CA PHE A 462 -54.23 -8.78 14.66
C PHE A 462 -53.03 -8.25 13.87
N ALA A 463 -52.91 -6.93 13.78
CA ALA A 463 -51.89 -6.34 12.94
C ALA A 463 -50.50 -6.44 13.57
N ARG A 464 -49.54 -7.00 12.84
CA ARG A 464 -48.12 -6.97 13.19
C ARG A 464 -47.46 -5.88 12.36
N ALA A 465 -46.60 -5.10 12.98
CA ALA A 465 -45.92 -4.01 12.32
C ALA A 465 -44.44 -3.95 12.73
N VAL A 466 -43.61 -3.56 11.77
CA VAL A 466 -42.24 -3.12 12.00
C VAL A 466 -42.25 -1.60 11.95
N THR A 467 -41.79 -0.96 13.01
CA THR A 467 -41.77 0.49 13.16
C THR A 467 -40.34 1.01 13.29
N ALA A 468 -40.08 2.20 12.75
CA ALA A 468 -38.78 2.85 12.83
C ALA A 468 -38.47 3.26 14.30
N PRO A 469 -37.36 2.82 14.91
CA PRO A 469 -37.01 3.23 16.27
C PRO A 469 -36.50 4.67 16.38
N HIS A 470 -35.94 5.21 15.30
CA HIS A 470 -35.38 6.56 15.19
C HIS A 470 -35.62 7.10 13.78
N ASP A 471 -35.38 8.41 13.59
CA ASP A 471 -35.32 9.01 12.26
C ASP A 471 -34.19 8.35 11.47
N GLY A 472 -34.41 8.09 10.19
CA GLY A 472 -33.38 7.44 9.40
C GLY A 472 -33.81 7.03 8.01
N ARG A 473 -32.89 6.37 7.33
CA ARG A 473 -33.07 5.90 5.97
C ARG A 473 -33.12 4.38 5.91
N VAL A 474 -34.16 3.84 5.29
CA VAL A 474 -34.29 2.39 5.06
C VAL A 474 -33.24 1.99 4.02
N LEU A 475 -32.24 1.22 4.41
CA LEU A 475 -31.12 0.89 3.54
C LEU A 475 -31.41 -0.29 2.63
N GLN A 476 -32.03 -1.35 3.19
CA GLN A 476 -32.22 -2.63 2.51
C GLN A 476 -33.07 -3.59 3.34
N ILE A 477 -33.37 -4.72 2.70
CA ILE A 477 -33.90 -5.94 3.31
C ILE A 477 -32.84 -7.02 3.16
N THR A 478 -32.48 -7.69 4.24
CA THR A 478 -31.53 -8.82 4.24
C THR A 478 -32.17 -10.10 3.69
N ALA A 479 -31.35 -11.08 3.29
CA ALA A 479 -31.82 -12.42 2.91
C ALA A 479 -32.61 -13.15 4.02
N ASP A 480 -32.39 -12.81 5.29
CA ASP A 480 -33.16 -13.35 6.43
C ASP A 480 -34.52 -12.65 6.64
N GLY A 481 -34.83 -11.65 5.80
CA GLY A 481 -36.04 -10.84 5.91
C GLY A 481 -35.97 -9.79 7.02
N ASP A 482 -34.79 -9.37 7.47
CA ASP A 482 -34.64 -8.20 8.36
C ASP A 482 -34.42 -6.90 7.60
N LEU A 483 -34.73 -5.77 8.23
CA LEU A 483 -34.61 -4.42 7.67
C LEU A 483 -33.45 -3.68 8.33
N TYR A 484 -32.63 -2.96 7.57
CA TYR A 484 -31.63 -2.04 8.12
C TYR A 484 -32.09 -0.59 8.00
N LEU A 485 -32.06 0.14 9.11
CA LEU A 485 -32.39 1.56 9.19
C LEU A 485 -31.18 2.36 9.68
N ALA A 486 -30.63 3.24 8.86
CA ALA A 486 -29.50 4.08 9.23
C ALA A 486 -29.92 5.45 9.78
N PRO A 487 -29.42 5.91 10.94
CA PRO A 487 -29.57 7.29 11.36
C PRO A 487 -28.85 8.22 10.38
N VAL A 488 -29.48 9.35 10.04
CA VAL A 488 -28.83 10.43 9.30
C VAL A 488 -28.10 11.32 10.31
N VAL A 489 -26.77 11.32 10.30
CA VAL A 489 -25.95 12.06 11.28
C VAL A 489 -25.33 13.34 10.72
N GLY A 490 -25.42 13.55 9.42
CA GLY A 490 -24.91 14.77 8.80
C GLY A 490 -25.09 14.80 7.30
N ARG A 491 -24.42 15.75 6.66
CA ARG A 491 -24.29 15.85 5.22
C ARG A 491 -22.82 15.97 4.87
N TRP A 492 -22.42 15.33 3.80
CA TRP A 492 -21.10 15.51 3.22
C TRP A 492 -21.24 16.27 1.91
N VAL A 493 -20.20 17.02 1.57
CA VAL A 493 -20.07 17.74 0.29
C VAL A 493 -18.72 17.41 -0.32
N ILE A 494 -18.70 17.30 -1.64
CA ILE A 494 -17.50 17.13 -2.44
C ILE A 494 -17.41 18.34 -3.37
N ARG A 495 -16.22 18.94 -3.41
CA ARG A 495 -15.94 20.15 -4.19
C ARG A 495 -15.00 19.82 -5.34
N SER A 496 -15.15 20.51 -6.46
CA SER A 496 -14.23 20.38 -7.59
C SER A 496 -12.83 20.86 -7.20
N THR A 497 -11.79 20.18 -7.68
CA THR A 497 -10.40 20.67 -7.61
C THR A 497 -9.90 21.28 -8.92
N LEU A 498 -10.75 21.42 -9.93
CA LEU A 498 -10.42 22.02 -11.23
C LEU A 498 -11.49 23.03 -11.66
N ASP A 499 -11.04 24.10 -12.31
CA ASP A 499 -11.89 24.95 -13.16
C ASP A 499 -12.10 24.22 -14.51
N GLY A 500 -13.33 23.87 -14.86
CA GLY A 500 -13.54 22.96 -15.99
C GLY A 500 -15.01 22.56 -16.26
N SER A 501 -15.17 21.39 -16.87
CA SER A 501 -16.48 20.79 -17.15
C SER A 501 -16.56 19.36 -16.62
N VAL A 502 -17.74 18.96 -16.13
CA VAL A 502 -18.01 17.60 -15.69
C VAL A 502 -18.05 16.66 -16.90
N THR A 503 -17.10 15.72 -17.00
CA THR A 503 -17.04 14.74 -18.11
C THR A 503 -17.60 13.37 -17.74
N ARG A 504 -17.70 13.07 -16.44
CA ARG A 504 -18.33 11.85 -15.92
C ARG A 504 -19.02 12.14 -14.60
N SER A 505 -20.22 11.58 -14.40
CA SER A 505 -20.98 11.70 -13.16
C SER A 505 -21.80 10.42 -12.95
N ASP A 506 -21.35 9.55 -12.04
CA ASP A 506 -22.02 8.28 -11.70
C ASP A 506 -21.99 8.00 -10.19
N ASP A 507 -22.46 6.82 -9.77
CA ASP A 507 -22.62 6.43 -8.34
C ASP A 507 -21.29 6.20 -7.59
N ALA A 508 -20.16 6.20 -8.29
CA ALA A 508 -18.85 6.05 -7.70
C ALA A 508 -18.01 7.32 -7.77
N VAL A 509 -18.16 8.16 -8.80
CA VAL A 509 -17.24 9.29 -9.03
C VAL A 509 -17.87 10.40 -9.86
N VAL A 510 -17.44 11.64 -9.58
CA VAL A 510 -17.59 12.77 -10.50
C VAL A 510 -16.21 13.16 -11.03
N THR A 511 -16.04 13.17 -12.35
CA THR A 511 -14.81 13.56 -13.02
C THR A 511 -14.97 14.94 -13.64
N VAL A 512 -14.03 15.84 -13.34
CA VAL A 512 -13.95 17.19 -13.92
C VAL A 512 -12.71 17.28 -14.80
N GLU A 513 -12.86 17.81 -16.01
CA GLU A 513 -11.74 18.11 -16.91
C GLU A 513 -11.59 19.61 -17.12
N GLY A 514 -10.35 20.09 -17.03
CA GLY A 514 -10.04 21.51 -17.08
C GLY A 514 -8.56 21.78 -17.34
N SER A 515 -8.25 22.98 -17.86
CA SER A 515 -6.87 23.38 -18.14
C SER A 515 -6.29 24.15 -16.97
N ALA A 516 -5.08 23.78 -16.55
CA ALA A 516 -4.37 24.45 -15.45
C ALA A 516 -2.86 24.21 -15.55
N TRP A 517 -2.10 25.05 -14.85
CA TRP A 517 -0.73 24.71 -14.50
C TRP A 517 -0.73 23.63 -13.42
N GLY A 518 -0.15 22.47 -13.72
CA GLY A 518 0.00 21.37 -12.79
C GLY A 518 1.43 21.25 -12.29
N LEU A 519 1.59 21.06 -10.98
CA LEU A 519 2.84 20.67 -10.32
C LEU A 519 2.62 19.39 -9.52
N GLY A 520 3.22 18.29 -9.96
CA GLY A 520 3.20 17.01 -9.23
C GLY A 520 4.05 17.07 -7.96
N GLY A 521 3.59 16.41 -6.91
CA GLY A 521 4.30 16.27 -5.64
C GLY A 521 4.73 14.84 -5.33
N PHE A 522 5.58 14.74 -4.32
CA PHE A 522 6.08 13.51 -3.75
C PHE A 522 5.01 12.74 -2.95
N ALA A 523 4.18 13.44 -2.17
CA ALA A 523 3.08 12.87 -1.39
C ALA A 523 2.10 13.99 -0.98
N ALA A 524 0.81 13.66 -0.81
CA ALA A 524 -0.20 14.59 -0.32
C ALA A 524 -1.06 14.00 0.81
N TYR A 525 -1.44 14.83 1.77
CA TYR A 525 -2.17 14.44 2.98
C TYR A 525 -3.33 15.40 3.24
N GLY A 526 -4.44 14.89 3.78
CA GLY A 526 -5.63 15.68 4.11
C GLY A 526 -6.71 15.65 3.00
N PRO A 527 -7.79 16.44 3.10
CA PRO A 527 -8.79 16.57 2.06
C PRO A 527 -8.21 17.32 0.84
N ASP A 528 -8.99 17.49 -0.21
CA ASP A 528 -8.61 18.44 -1.25
C ASP A 528 -8.70 19.88 -0.71
N ALA A 529 -7.76 20.73 -1.13
CA ALA A 529 -7.72 22.13 -0.74
C ALA A 529 -7.97 23.02 -1.95
N VAL A 530 -8.65 24.15 -1.73
CA VAL A 530 -8.81 25.22 -2.70
C VAL A 530 -8.56 26.54 -1.97
N GLY A 531 -7.77 27.42 -2.57
CA GLY A 531 -7.42 28.70 -1.97
C GLY A 531 -6.51 29.54 -2.86
N GLU A 532 -6.21 30.75 -2.41
CA GLU A 532 -5.19 31.60 -3.04
C GLU A 532 -3.79 31.16 -2.61
N LEU A 533 -2.84 31.15 -3.55
CA LEU A 533 -1.43 30.87 -3.25
C LEU A 533 -0.78 32.02 -2.49
N LEU A 534 -0.17 31.71 -1.35
CA LEU A 534 0.60 32.66 -0.55
C LEU A 534 2.02 32.15 -0.35
N LEU A 535 3.01 32.98 -0.71
CA LEU A 535 4.40 32.70 -0.39
C LEU A 535 4.69 33.10 1.06
N ALA A 536 4.93 32.12 1.95
CA ALA A 536 5.24 32.39 3.36
C ALA A 536 6.75 32.38 3.66
N VAL A 537 7.60 32.01 2.71
CA VAL A 537 9.06 31.97 2.86
C VAL A 537 9.75 32.85 1.83
N ASP A 538 10.90 33.40 2.21
CA ASP A 538 11.63 34.37 1.38
C ASP A 538 12.60 33.70 0.39
N SER A 539 12.91 32.41 0.58
CA SER A 539 13.88 31.66 -0.22
C SER A 539 13.49 30.18 -0.41
N PRO A 540 14.03 29.49 -1.44
CA PRO A 540 13.81 28.06 -1.65
C PRO A 540 14.34 27.17 -0.51
N SER A 541 15.29 27.66 0.27
CA SER A 541 15.86 27.00 1.45
C SER A 541 15.16 27.37 2.76
N GLY A 542 14.15 28.26 2.71
CA GLY A 542 13.48 28.77 3.90
C GLY A 542 12.70 27.69 4.65
N GLU A 543 12.57 27.88 5.97
CA GLU A 543 11.75 27.03 6.84
C GLU A 543 10.44 27.74 7.19
N LEU A 544 9.32 27.03 7.05
CA LEU A 544 8.02 27.51 7.52
C LEU A 544 7.93 27.39 9.04
N SER A 545 8.12 28.52 9.73
CA SER A 545 7.97 28.61 11.18
C SER A 545 6.54 28.92 11.60
N PRO A 546 6.10 28.51 12.82
CA PRO A 546 4.75 28.77 13.31
C PRO A 546 4.39 30.26 13.37
N GLY A 547 5.38 31.13 13.62
CA GLY A 547 5.17 32.58 13.72
C GLY A 547 4.76 33.26 12.41
N ARG A 548 4.93 32.59 11.27
CA ARG A 548 4.46 33.07 9.96
C ARG A 548 3.01 32.68 9.67
N LEU A 549 2.36 31.97 10.59
CA LEU A 549 1.01 31.44 10.45
C LEU A 549 0.05 32.09 11.46
N ASP A 550 -0.91 32.81 10.92
CA ASP A 550 -1.98 33.43 11.70
C ASP A 550 -3.34 33.32 11.00
N VAL A 551 -4.40 33.67 11.72
CA VAL A 551 -5.79 33.49 11.29
C VAL A 551 -6.14 34.33 10.05
N ARG A 552 -5.43 35.43 9.77
CA ARG A 552 -5.71 36.33 8.64
C ARG A 552 -5.41 35.68 7.29
N ILE A 553 -4.51 34.70 7.28
CA ILE A 553 -4.14 33.93 6.09
C ILE A 553 -4.89 32.59 6.01
N GLY A 554 -5.89 32.38 6.88
CA GLY A 554 -6.80 31.23 6.82
C GLY A 554 -7.46 31.08 5.45
N GLY A 555 -7.74 29.84 5.05
CA GLY A 555 -8.31 29.52 3.74
C GLY A 555 -7.35 29.61 2.55
N ARG A 556 -6.09 30.01 2.75
CA ARG A 556 -5.06 30.09 1.70
C ARG A 556 -4.24 28.81 1.58
N ILE A 557 -3.57 28.65 0.44
CA ILE A 557 -2.57 27.60 0.22
C ILE A 557 -1.18 28.24 0.37
N VAL A 558 -0.42 27.80 1.37
CA VAL A 558 0.84 28.41 1.77
C VAL A 558 2.04 27.66 1.19
N ILE A 559 2.99 28.38 0.59
CA ILE A 559 4.27 27.83 0.16
C ILE A 559 5.28 27.91 1.31
N GLY A 560 5.70 26.74 1.81
CA GLY A 560 6.49 26.58 3.03
C GLY A 560 8.00 26.43 2.84
N GLY A 561 8.51 26.42 1.60
CA GLY A 561 9.96 26.31 1.35
C GLY A 561 10.51 24.91 1.55
N ALA A 562 11.72 24.80 2.11
CA ALA A 562 12.47 23.56 2.21
C ALA A 562 11.97 22.60 3.29
N ARG A 563 11.41 23.16 4.36
CA ARG A 563 11.01 22.41 5.56
C ARG A 563 9.77 23.02 6.17
N VAL A 564 8.83 22.16 6.54
CA VAL A 564 7.70 22.50 7.39
C VAL A 564 7.97 21.90 8.77
N SER A 565 7.99 22.73 9.82
CA SER A 565 8.12 22.22 11.19
C SER A 565 6.82 21.55 11.65
N ALA A 566 6.89 20.57 12.56
CA ALA A 566 5.69 19.94 13.13
C ALA A 566 4.80 20.97 13.83
N GLU A 567 5.41 21.93 14.53
CA GLU A 567 4.71 23.05 15.16
C GLU A 567 3.99 23.94 14.15
N ALA A 568 4.60 24.20 12.98
CA ALA A 568 3.95 24.99 11.92
C ALA A 568 2.75 24.24 11.35
N LEU A 569 2.83 22.92 11.21
CA LEU A 569 1.72 22.11 10.77
C LEU A 569 0.54 22.17 11.76
N THR A 570 0.80 21.99 13.06
CA THR A 570 -0.21 22.15 14.12
C THR A 570 -0.79 23.56 14.15
N ARG A 571 0.06 24.58 13.99
CA ARG A 571 -0.39 25.99 13.94
C ARG A 571 -1.25 26.27 12.72
N ALA A 572 -0.92 25.70 11.57
CA ALA A 572 -1.70 25.84 10.34
C ALA A 572 -3.10 25.22 10.49
N HIS A 573 -3.21 24.06 11.13
CA HIS A 573 -4.49 23.44 11.49
C HIS A 573 -5.32 24.41 12.35
N ALA A 574 -4.72 24.95 13.42
CA ALA A 574 -5.41 25.89 14.32
C ALA A 574 -5.81 27.22 13.64
N CYS A 575 -5.06 27.68 12.64
CA CYS A 575 -5.36 28.91 11.90
C CYS A 575 -6.35 28.70 10.73
N GLY A 576 -6.78 27.48 10.46
CA GLY A 576 -7.67 27.17 9.34
C GLY A 576 -7.02 27.40 7.97
N ILE A 577 -5.72 27.17 7.84
CA ILE A 577 -5.01 27.19 6.55
C ILE A 577 -5.61 26.11 5.64
N ALA A 578 -5.87 26.43 4.37
CA ALA A 578 -6.45 25.46 3.44
C ALA A 578 -5.42 24.40 3.05
N GLY A 579 -4.21 24.81 2.70
CA GLY A 579 -3.14 23.86 2.37
C GLY A 579 -1.73 24.40 2.57
N ILE A 580 -0.75 23.51 2.58
CA ILE A 580 0.68 23.79 2.67
C ILE A 580 1.39 23.02 1.54
N VAL A 581 2.25 23.71 0.79
CA VAL A 581 3.13 23.11 -0.22
C VAL A 581 4.57 23.31 0.23
N GLY A 582 5.29 22.21 0.49
CA GLY A 582 6.68 22.24 0.96
C GLY A 582 7.58 21.31 0.16
N GLY A 583 8.87 21.59 0.14
CA GLY A 583 9.90 20.70 -0.42
C GLY A 583 9.99 19.40 0.36
N ALA A 584 10.02 19.51 1.68
CA ALA A 584 9.84 18.37 2.58
C ALA A 584 8.95 18.69 3.77
N VAL A 585 8.33 17.64 4.31
CA VAL A 585 7.38 17.70 5.43
C VAL A 585 7.80 16.70 6.52
N PRO A 586 7.43 16.94 7.79
CA PRO A 586 7.89 16.11 8.89
C PRO A 586 7.02 14.85 8.99
N ALA A 587 7.61 13.66 8.81
CA ALA A 587 6.87 12.39 8.83
C ALA A 587 6.11 12.19 10.16
N ALA A 588 6.75 12.50 11.30
CA ALA A 588 6.09 12.45 12.61
C ALA A 588 5.00 13.52 12.77
N GLY A 589 5.21 14.73 12.26
CA GLY A 589 4.21 15.81 12.35
C GLY A 589 2.93 15.47 11.59
N LEU A 590 3.04 14.77 10.46
CA LEU A 590 1.87 14.25 9.74
C LEU A 590 1.06 13.28 10.58
N ARG A 591 1.72 12.37 11.33
CA ARG A 591 1.02 11.42 12.22
C ARG A 591 0.33 12.08 13.41
N VAL A 592 0.76 13.27 13.81
CA VAL A 592 0.08 14.04 14.87
C VAL A 592 -1.24 14.65 14.37
N VAL A 593 -1.30 15.02 13.08
CA VAL A 593 -2.49 15.67 12.50
C VAL A 593 -3.45 14.68 11.83
N TYR A 594 -2.93 13.59 11.26
CA TYR A 594 -3.71 12.60 10.50
C TYR A 594 -3.67 11.19 11.11
N ASP A 595 -3.27 11.09 12.38
CA ASP A 595 -3.05 9.83 13.10
C ASP A 595 -2.04 8.88 12.43
N ASP A 596 -1.95 7.66 12.95
CA ASP A 596 -1.10 6.59 12.44
C ASP A 596 -1.50 6.09 11.03
N GLY A 597 -2.59 6.63 10.46
CA GLY A 597 -3.03 6.40 9.07
C GLY A 597 -2.20 7.12 8.02
N ALA A 598 -1.28 8.02 8.40
CA ALA A 598 -0.40 8.75 7.49
C ALA A 598 0.66 7.82 6.83
N LEU A 599 0.30 7.22 5.70
CA LEU A 599 1.18 6.37 4.90
C LEU A 599 2.25 7.16 4.14
N ILE A 600 3.32 6.49 3.71
CA ILE A 600 4.44 7.09 2.98
C ILE A 600 4.00 7.74 1.66
N GLY A 601 2.98 7.18 1.00
CA GLY A 601 2.45 7.67 -0.27
C GLY A 601 1.50 8.87 -0.17
N GLY A 602 1.11 9.27 1.05
CA GLY A 602 0.00 10.20 1.26
C GLY A 602 -1.26 9.51 1.79
N PHE A 603 -2.21 10.32 2.28
CA PHE A 603 -3.50 9.85 2.79
C PHE A 603 -4.57 10.91 2.59
N ALA A 604 -5.61 10.60 1.81
CA ALA A 604 -6.75 11.50 1.64
C ALA A 604 -7.72 11.30 2.81
N THR A 605 -7.93 12.36 3.60
CA THR A 605 -8.98 12.41 4.63
C THR A 605 -10.15 13.26 4.14
N ARG A 606 -11.27 13.27 4.87
CA ARG A 606 -12.40 14.16 4.55
C ARG A 606 -12.46 15.40 5.43
N GLU A 607 -11.82 15.40 6.59
CA GLU A 607 -12.05 16.42 7.63
C GLU A 607 -10.76 17.13 8.07
N ASP A 608 -9.64 16.42 8.19
CA ASP A 608 -8.42 16.97 8.80
C ASP A 608 -7.69 17.95 7.88
N ARG A 609 -7.74 19.25 8.21
CA ARG A 609 -7.00 20.31 7.53
C ARG A 609 -5.70 20.65 8.27
N PRO A 610 -4.71 21.34 7.69
CA PRO A 610 -4.62 21.76 6.28
C PRO A 610 -4.44 20.55 5.36
N THR A 611 -4.50 20.75 4.06
CA THR A 611 -3.97 19.77 3.09
C THR A 611 -2.47 19.96 2.94
N VAL A 612 -1.65 18.93 3.06
CA VAL A 612 -0.19 19.03 2.97
C VAL A 612 0.32 18.35 1.71
N LEU A 613 1.02 19.10 0.86
CA LEU A 613 1.71 18.59 -0.33
C LEU A 613 3.23 18.67 -0.12
N SER A 614 3.89 17.52 -0.04
CA SER A 614 5.35 17.44 -0.13
C SER A 614 5.77 17.30 -1.59
N LEU A 615 6.76 18.07 -2.04
CA LEU A 615 7.24 18.06 -3.42
C LEU A 615 8.43 17.12 -3.64
N ILE A 616 9.34 16.97 -2.67
CA ILE A 616 10.65 16.32 -2.87
C ILE A 616 10.92 15.19 -1.87
N GLY A 617 10.50 15.32 -0.61
CA GLY A 617 10.77 14.28 0.39
C GLY A 617 10.20 14.55 1.78
N PHE A 618 10.80 13.94 2.80
CA PHE A 618 10.49 14.16 4.21
C PHE A 618 11.69 14.74 4.95
N GLY A 619 11.42 15.43 6.06
CA GLY A 619 12.42 16.19 6.82
C GLY A 619 12.70 17.53 6.18
N ALA A 620 13.86 17.68 5.55
CA ALA A 620 14.28 18.92 4.87
C ALA A 620 14.72 18.65 3.42
N ALA A 621 14.20 19.44 2.49
CA ALA A 621 14.60 19.41 1.09
C ALA A 621 14.42 20.78 0.44
N ALA A 622 15.52 21.48 0.16
CA ALA A 622 15.47 22.76 -0.53
C ALA A 622 14.76 22.62 -1.89
N LEU A 623 13.88 23.57 -2.22
CA LEU A 623 13.19 23.57 -3.49
C LEU A 623 14.16 23.96 -4.61
N PRO A 624 14.28 23.19 -5.70
CA PRO A 624 15.00 23.63 -6.88
C PRO A 624 14.43 24.95 -7.40
N ARG A 625 15.28 25.78 -8.01
CA ARG A 625 14.87 27.09 -8.52
C ARG A 625 13.79 26.97 -9.59
N GLU A 626 13.84 25.88 -10.35
CA GLU A 626 12.91 25.50 -11.41
C GLU A 626 11.51 25.20 -10.85
N LEU A 627 11.40 24.80 -9.58
CA LEU A 627 10.11 24.63 -8.90
C LEU A 627 9.69 25.89 -8.16
N PHE A 628 10.63 26.54 -7.44
CA PHE A 628 10.36 27.69 -6.58
C PHE A 628 10.07 28.99 -7.35
N GLY A 629 10.78 29.22 -8.47
CA GLY A 629 10.60 30.42 -9.30
C GLY A 629 9.15 30.57 -9.79
N PRO A 630 8.57 29.54 -10.43
CA PRO A 630 7.16 29.55 -10.81
C PRO A 630 6.19 29.65 -9.62
N LEU A 631 6.46 29.00 -8.48
CA LEU A 631 5.64 29.17 -7.26
C LEU A 631 5.58 30.63 -6.81
N LYS A 632 6.72 31.35 -6.89
CA LYS A 632 6.80 32.78 -6.59
C LYS A 632 6.06 33.62 -7.62
N ALA A 633 6.20 33.32 -8.91
CA ALA A 633 5.53 34.04 -9.99
C ALA A 633 4.00 33.89 -9.95
N LEU A 634 3.52 32.72 -9.52
CA LEU A 634 2.10 32.39 -9.43
C LEU A 634 1.46 32.77 -8.08
N ALA A 635 2.22 33.32 -7.13
CA ALA A 635 1.68 33.78 -5.86
C ALA A 635 0.55 34.82 -6.08
N GLY A 636 -0.53 34.69 -5.31
CA GLY A 636 -1.77 35.45 -5.49
C GLY A 636 -2.77 34.82 -6.47
N SER A 637 -2.40 33.78 -7.20
CA SER A 637 -3.33 33.05 -8.08
C SER A 637 -4.22 32.10 -7.29
N ARG A 638 -5.43 31.83 -7.80
CA ARG A 638 -6.26 30.73 -7.30
C ARG A 638 -5.61 29.39 -7.63
N ALA A 639 -5.65 28.47 -6.67
CA ALA A 639 -5.10 27.14 -6.81
C ALA A 639 -5.93 26.10 -6.05
N ALA A 640 -5.68 24.84 -6.39
CA ALA A 640 -6.21 23.69 -5.67
C ALA A 640 -5.14 22.62 -5.48
N ILE A 641 -5.12 21.96 -4.32
CA ILE A 641 -4.36 20.73 -4.13
C ILE A 641 -5.34 19.58 -4.27
N HIS A 642 -5.11 18.73 -5.28
CA HIS A 642 -5.82 17.49 -5.46
C HIS A 642 -5.01 16.35 -4.83
N THR A 643 -5.46 15.89 -3.67
CA THR A 643 -4.70 14.97 -2.81
C THR A 643 -4.57 13.60 -3.47
N ALA A 644 -5.63 13.13 -4.14
CA ALA A 644 -5.65 11.81 -4.77
C ALA A 644 -4.58 11.63 -5.86
N THR A 645 -4.15 12.71 -6.52
CA THR A 645 -3.04 12.68 -7.50
C THR A 645 -1.79 13.41 -7.02
N ALA A 646 -1.74 13.79 -5.74
CA ALA A 646 -0.69 14.58 -5.11
C ALA A 646 -0.22 15.74 -6.00
N ARG A 647 -1.17 16.57 -6.45
CA ARG A 647 -0.89 17.61 -7.45
C ARG A 647 -1.45 18.96 -7.03
N LEU A 648 -0.65 20.00 -7.22
CA LEU A 648 -1.09 21.39 -7.16
C LEU A 648 -1.53 21.83 -8.56
N PHE A 649 -2.77 22.31 -8.67
CA PHE A 649 -3.30 22.99 -9.83
C PHE A 649 -3.35 24.49 -9.58
N VAL A 650 -2.83 25.28 -10.51
CA VAL A 650 -2.87 26.74 -10.45
C VAL A 650 -3.61 27.27 -11.66
N PHE A 651 -4.64 28.06 -11.41
CA PHE A 651 -5.54 28.59 -12.42
C PHE A 651 -5.02 29.95 -12.90
N ALA A 652 -4.06 29.89 -13.82
CA ALA A 652 -3.42 31.03 -14.45
C ALA A 652 -3.26 30.81 -15.97
N PRO A 653 -3.11 31.88 -16.78
CA PRO A 653 -2.87 31.78 -18.22
C PRO A 653 -1.67 30.89 -18.59
N SER A 654 -1.68 30.31 -19.79
CA SER A 654 -0.62 29.40 -20.26
C SER A 654 0.74 30.06 -20.49
N ASP A 655 0.81 31.39 -20.47
CA ASP A 655 2.01 32.22 -20.59
C ASP A 655 2.46 32.83 -19.24
N ALA A 656 1.80 32.46 -18.13
CA ALA A 656 2.07 33.03 -16.81
C ALA A 656 3.45 32.68 -16.22
N ILE A 657 4.06 31.58 -16.65
CA ILE A 657 5.41 31.17 -16.23
C ILE A 657 6.23 30.69 -17.42
N GLU A 658 7.53 30.92 -17.36
CA GLU A 658 8.48 30.28 -18.25
C GLU A 658 8.89 28.94 -17.66
N THR A 659 8.58 27.85 -18.36
CA THR A 659 8.93 26.50 -17.89
C THR A 659 10.38 26.18 -18.22
N ALA A 660 11.13 25.75 -17.20
CA ALA A 660 12.45 25.17 -17.42
C ALA A 660 12.36 23.95 -18.36
N THR A 661 13.24 23.90 -19.35
CA THR A 661 13.33 22.80 -20.33
C THR A 661 14.04 21.57 -19.79
N THR A 662 14.78 21.70 -18.69
CA THR A 662 15.50 20.60 -18.02
C THR A 662 15.16 20.56 -16.55
N ALA A 663 14.83 19.37 -16.06
CA ALA A 663 14.57 19.15 -14.64
C ALA A 663 15.89 18.94 -13.87
N PRO A 664 16.02 19.53 -12.67
CA PRO A 664 17.22 19.39 -11.85
C PRO A 664 17.39 17.96 -11.33
N SER A 665 18.64 17.59 -11.07
CA SER A 665 18.95 16.34 -10.37
C SER A 665 18.78 16.52 -8.86
N ILE A 666 18.30 15.48 -8.21
CA ILE A 666 18.18 15.38 -6.76
C ILE A 666 18.91 14.12 -6.29
N ALA A 667 19.41 14.16 -5.06
CA ALA A 667 20.02 13.00 -4.43
C ALA A 667 19.51 12.82 -3.00
N ILE A 668 19.27 11.58 -2.62
CA ILE A 668 18.97 11.22 -1.23
C ILE A 668 20.28 11.25 -0.42
N ALA A 669 20.22 11.77 0.80
CA ALA A 669 21.35 11.79 1.72
C ALA A 669 21.87 10.36 2.00
N ALA A 670 23.16 10.24 2.30
CA ALA A 670 23.81 8.94 2.53
C ALA A 670 23.19 8.13 3.69
N ASP A 671 22.55 8.81 4.63
CA ASP A 671 21.82 8.25 5.78
C ASP A 671 20.29 8.25 5.61
N TYR A 672 19.80 8.61 4.43
CA TYR A 672 18.39 8.82 4.08
C TYR A 672 17.67 9.98 4.78
N GLY A 673 18.38 10.83 5.53
CA GLY A 673 17.76 11.88 6.36
C GLY A 673 16.98 12.94 5.58
N GLY A 674 17.38 13.23 4.34
CA GLY A 674 16.71 14.22 3.50
C GLY A 674 17.05 14.05 2.02
N VAL A 675 16.46 14.90 1.19
CA VAL A 675 16.73 14.96 -0.24
C VAL A 675 17.28 16.33 -0.57
N ARG A 676 18.35 16.37 -1.37
CA ARG A 676 19.00 17.62 -1.75
C ARG A 676 19.02 17.78 -3.25
N VAL A 677 18.93 19.03 -3.68
CA VAL A 677 19.14 19.40 -5.08
C VAL A 677 20.62 19.34 -5.38
N VAL A 678 20.95 18.71 -6.49
CA VAL A 678 22.32 18.53 -6.94
C VAL A 678 22.42 19.19 -8.31
N THR A 679 22.66 20.49 -8.30
CA THR A 679 22.64 21.36 -9.49
C THR A 679 24.00 21.49 -10.18
N ALA A 680 25.08 20.97 -9.57
CA ALA A 680 26.40 20.93 -10.20
C ALA A 680 26.46 19.82 -11.25
N ASP A 681 27.33 19.97 -12.27
CA ASP A 681 27.61 18.92 -13.25
C ASP A 681 28.07 17.65 -12.53
N CYS A 682 27.14 16.73 -12.37
CA CYS A 682 27.37 15.41 -11.80
C CYS A 682 28.17 14.59 -12.82
N ALA A 683 29.39 14.20 -12.46
CA ALA A 683 30.25 13.39 -13.30
C ALA A 683 30.31 11.94 -12.79
N ALA A 684 30.38 10.98 -13.71
CA ALA A 684 30.64 9.59 -13.35
C ALA A 684 31.98 9.51 -12.58
N ALA A 685 31.97 8.88 -11.41
CA ALA A 685 33.13 8.70 -10.56
C ALA A 685 33.67 7.26 -10.57
N GLY A 686 33.17 6.42 -11.47
CA GLY A 686 33.49 4.99 -11.52
C GLY A 686 32.89 4.22 -10.35
N GLU A 687 33.46 3.07 -10.01
CA GLU A 687 33.04 2.28 -8.86
C GLU A 687 33.70 2.82 -7.57
N ALA A 688 32.90 3.00 -6.52
CA ALA A 688 33.37 3.43 -5.21
C ALA A 688 32.85 2.51 -4.09
N GLU A 689 33.63 2.39 -3.02
CA GLU A 689 33.21 1.76 -1.76
C GLU A 689 32.73 2.84 -0.78
N PHE A 690 31.52 2.69 -0.26
CA PHE A 690 30.88 3.62 0.66
C PHE A 690 31.10 3.19 2.12
N ALA A 691 30.77 4.06 3.09
CA ALA A 691 31.01 3.79 4.52
C ALA A 691 30.26 2.55 5.04
N SER A 692 29.15 2.18 4.41
CA SER A 692 28.43 0.93 4.67
C SER A 692 29.19 -0.33 4.20
N GLY A 693 30.25 -0.20 3.40
CA GLY A 693 30.90 -1.29 2.68
C GLY A 693 30.23 -1.63 1.34
N VAL A 694 29.14 -0.96 0.97
CA VAL A 694 28.53 -1.13 -0.36
C VAL A 694 29.52 -0.66 -1.44
N ARG A 695 29.68 -1.46 -2.49
CA ARG A 695 30.39 -1.08 -3.71
C ARG A 695 29.41 -0.85 -4.84
N ALA A 696 29.48 0.31 -5.47
CA ALA A 696 28.56 0.67 -6.54
C ALA A 696 29.17 1.68 -7.50
N GLN A 697 28.60 1.78 -8.69
CA GLN A 697 28.83 2.92 -9.56
C GLN A 697 28.46 4.19 -8.83
N ALA A 698 29.35 5.17 -8.89
CA ALA A 698 29.28 6.40 -8.14
C ALA A 698 29.22 7.60 -9.07
N VAL A 699 28.60 8.65 -8.58
CA VAL A 699 28.53 9.95 -9.24
C VAL A 699 29.08 10.97 -8.27
N ARG A 700 30.02 11.79 -8.73
CA ARG A 700 30.54 12.93 -7.98
C ARG A 700 29.75 14.16 -8.38
N CYS A 701 29.19 14.84 -7.40
CA CYS A 701 28.50 16.10 -7.62
C CYS A 701 29.00 17.12 -6.59
N ALA A 702 29.63 18.19 -7.08
CA ALA A 702 30.45 19.07 -6.24
C ALA A 702 31.48 18.25 -5.42
N ASP A 703 31.58 18.50 -4.12
CA ASP A 703 32.56 17.85 -3.23
C ASP A 703 32.10 16.50 -2.68
N GLU A 704 30.94 16.01 -3.11
CA GLU A 704 30.32 14.81 -2.54
C GLU A 704 30.17 13.69 -3.56
N VAL A 705 30.23 12.46 -3.07
CA VAL A 705 30.13 11.24 -3.87
C VAL A 705 28.91 10.46 -3.43
N PHE A 706 28.10 10.07 -4.41
CA PHE A 706 26.86 9.34 -4.20
C PHE A 706 26.88 8.02 -4.96
N PRO A 707 26.20 6.98 -4.48
CA PRO A 707 25.82 5.89 -5.35
C PRO A 707 25.00 6.44 -6.51
N ALA A 708 25.27 6.00 -7.74
CA ALA A 708 24.53 6.44 -8.93
C ALA A 708 23.02 6.18 -8.79
N ALA A 709 22.64 5.08 -8.14
CA ALA A 709 21.24 4.75 -7.83
C ALA A 709 20.56 5.75 -6.88
N ASN A 710 21.34 6.53 -6.12
CA ASN A 710 20.85 7.51 -5.16
C ASN A 710 20.71 8.91 -5.78
N VAL A 711 20.99 9.07 -7.07
CA VAL A 711 20.84 10.32 -7.82
C VAL A 711 19.85 10.10 -8.96
N ARG A 712 18.88 11.00 -9.12
CA ARG A 712 17.89 10.94 -10.20
C ARG A 712 17.42 12.33 -10.59
N ARG A 713 16.83 12.48 -11.77
CA ARG A 713 16.15 13.76 -12.11
C ARG A 713 14.84 13.86 -11.35
N VAL A 714 14.46 15.08 -10.95
CA VAL A 714 13.23 15.30 -10.18
C VAL A 714 11.98 14.96 -10.99
N ASP A 715 12.06 15.05 -12.32
CA ASP A 715 11.01 14.72 -13.29
C ASP A 715 11.02 13.25 -13.73
N GLU A 716 11.96 12.42 -13.26
CA GLU A 716 11.99 11.02 -13.65
C GLU A 716 10.77 10.27 -13.07
N PRO A 717 10.01 9.53 -13.90
CA PRO A 717 8.94 8.66 -13.44
C PRO A 717 9.48 7.70 -12.37
N ARG A 718 8.75 7.59 -11.27
CA ARG A 718 9.17 6.82 -10.09
C ARG A 718 8.77 5.35 -10.16
#